data_AF-A0A2Z7C3P3-F1
#
_entry.id   AF-A0A2Z7C3P3-F1
#
_cell.length_a   1.000
_cell.length_b   1.000
_cell.length_c   1.000
_cell.angle_alpha   90.00
_cell.angle_beta   90.00
_cell.angle_gamma   90.00
#
_symmetry.space_group_name_H-M   'P 1'
#
loop_
_entity.id
_entity.type
_entity.pdbx_description
1 polymer ?
#
loop_
_entity_poly.entity_id
_entity_poly.type
_entity_poly.pdbx_seq_one_letter_code
_entity_poly.pdbx_strand_id
1 'polypeptide(L)'
;MAVAPVAASVAQFPSSFGSFFPSSKVYHNASHVGLPNLPAQLSLSGMVKKSLKVHSFFGGKKDSDDNSDNSSSKDLDQTFSVFRTVAELPRVIHTTQTCNYMLEQFRVHGRITDMAVVFDIMQKQIIYRNSDTYLIIFKGLSVRGGIRQAPFGLERMRKAGFILNAYSYNGLIHLLLQEGFCREALLIYRRMISEELKPSLKTYSALMVASGKRRDVETVMGLLEEMENLGLRPNVYTFTICIRVLGRVGKIDAAYHILKRMDDEGCAPDVVTYTVLIDALCNVGKLDIAREVFEKMKCGSHKPDRVTYITMLDNKVGKVSEAFAVVDEMKERGILPNLHTYNTLISGLLRLSRLDEALQLCENMELSGIKLTAYTYVLFIDYYGKLGEADNAIETFEKMKARGIAPTVVACNVSLYGLAEGGRLREAKLIFDGIKHSGLVPDSISYNMMMKCYSNSGKIDEAIQLLSEMIDNGCQPDVIIINSLIDTLYKADRPSEAWEMFCKMKDLKLVPTVVTYNTLLAGFGKEGKVQESFKLFKNMMDCGCPPNTITFNTFLDCLCKNYEVDLALKKLYEMTEMGCLPDCFTYNTIIYGLAKDNRISEAFWFYHQMRKTMHPDYVTLYTLLPGVVKAGMVENAFKVVEDFFYHSRSNLSNSFFWENLMEGILNEAKLDYAISFTERLVSVGLCKNGSIMVPVFRVLSKKKKSLDAHRLLEKFKKFFGIQPTVKAYYHLIDGLLDIHQTQLAWDVYEEMKSSGCVADVSTYNLLLDYLGKSGKVGALFDLYHEMLHRGTEPNTITYNILISGLVKSSSLEKAIDLYYELVSGGFSPTPCTYGPLIDGLLKLKKLDEAKNLFEDMIKYGCKPNCAIYNILINGFGKIGDIESARGFFDRMVREGIRPDLKSYTILVNCFCLLGRVNEAMYYFEEIKLSGLDPDLLCYNLMINGLGKSGKNEEAMSLLLEMRNRGMTPNLYTFNSLIINLGIAGMIEEAEIMYKELQVTGLKPDVFTYNALIRAYSKSGHPDRAYAMYEKMVIGGCCPNPGTFAQLPNHS
;
A
#
# COMPACT_ATOMS: atom_id res chain seq x y z
N MET A 1 18.66 6.94 -12.34
CA MET A 1 19.67 7.05 -11.25
C MET A 1 18.96 6.78 -9.93
N ALA A 2 18.96 5.54 -9.48
CA ALA A 2 18.39 5.15 -8.20
C ALA A 2 19.43 5.45 -7.11
N VAL A 3 19.24 6.55 -6.39
CA VAL A 3 19.92 6.75 -5.11
C VAL A 3 19.25 5.78 -4.15
N ALA A 4 19.95 4.67 -3.89
CA ALA A 4 19.57 3.72 -2.85
C ALA A 4 19.33 4.52 -1.56
N PRO A 5 18.18 4.36 -0.89
CA PRO A 5 18.04 4.89 0.45
C PRO A 5 19.01 4.09 1.31
N VAL A 6 20.05 4.78 1.80
CA VAL A 6 20.84 4.31 2.93
C VAL A 6 19.85 4.18 4.08
N ALA A 7 19.27 2.99 4.21
CA ALA A 7 18.56 2.60 5.41
C ALA A 7 19.56 2.75 6.55
N ALA A 8 19.35 3.80 7.35
CA ALA A 8 19.92 3.87 8.68
C ALA A 8 19.50 2.57 9.38
N SER A 9 20.42 1.63 9.46
CA SER A 9 20.32 0.50 10.35
C SER A 9 20.27 1.09 11.76
N VAL A 10 19.05 1.29 12.25
CA VAL A 10 18.79 1.30 13.68
C VAL A 10 19.25 -0.06 14.15
N ALA A 11 20.49 -0.13 14.61
CA ALA A 11 21.03 -1.26 15.34
C ALA A 11 20.25 -1.33 16.67
N GLN A 12 19.03 -1.86 16.60
CA GLN A 12 18.41 -2.47 17.76
C GLN A 12 19.25 -3.70 18.09
N PHE A 13 20.02 -3.51 19.16
CA PHE A 13 20.74 -4.54 19.88
C PHE A 13 19.91 -5.83 19.97
N PRO A 14 20.46 -7.00 19.59
CA PRO A 14 19.92 -8.26 20.05
C PRO A 14 20.03 -8.28 21.57
N SER A 15 18.89 -8.30 22.24
CA SER A 15 18.73 -8.77 23.61
C SER A 15 18.98 -10.28 23.65
N SER A 16 20.23 -10.70 23.44
CA SER A 16 20.70 -12.08 23.61
C SER A 16 22.24 -12.18 23.62
N PHE A 17 22.87 -11.38 24.49
CA PHE A 17 23.99 -11.88 25.31
C PHE A 17 23.51 -11.92 26.76
N GLY A 18 22.43 -12.67 26.99
CA GLY A 18 22.15 -13.24 28.30
C GLY A 18 23.04 -14.48 28.47
N SER A 19 23.72 -14.55 29.61
CA SER A 19 24.57 -15.65 30.10
C SER A 19 25.92 -15.89 29.38
N PHE A 20 26.84 -14.94 29.52
CA PHE A 20 28.17 -15.27 30.07
C PHE A 20 28.33 -14.55 31.42
N PHE A 21 27.35 -14.76 32.30
CA PHE A 21 27.56 -14.73 33.73
C PHE A 21 27.46 -16.18 34.18
N PRO A 22 28.43 -16.72 34.94
CA PRO A 22 28.15 -17.92 35.70
C PRO A 22 27.00 -17.56 36.65
N SER A 23 25.87 -18.25 36.47
CA SER A 23 24.83 -18.31 37.46
C SER A 23 25.44 -18.80 38.76
N SER A 24 25.05 -18.15 39.84
CA SER A 24 25.28 -18.53 41.22
C SER A 24 24.90 -19.99 41.47
N LYS A 25 25.88 -20.90 41.43
CA LYS A 25 25.98 -22.14 42.24
C LYS A 25 27.21 -22.94 41.78
N VAL A 26 28.04 -23.30 42.76
CA VAL A 26 29.28 -24.10 42.71
C VAL A 26 30.57 -23.26 42.78
N TYR A 27 30.75 -22.64 43.95
CA TYR A 27 32.03 -22.61 44.66
C TYR A 27 31.75 -22.92 46.14
N HIS A 28 31.30 -24.14 46.39
CA HIS A 28 31.66 -24.85 47.62
C HIS A 28 32.77 -25.82 47.23
N ASN A 29 33.85 -25.79 48.02
CA ASN A 29 34.92 -26.78 48.12
C ASN A 29 36.01 -26.78 47.04
N ALA A 30 37.07 -26.01 47.30
CA ALA A 30 38.42 -26.57 47.45
C ALA A 30 39.33 -25.53 48.11
N SER A 31 39.34 -25.59 49.43
CA SER A 31 40.41 -25.14 50.32
C SER A 31 41.69 -25.98 50.13
N HIS A 32 42.84 -25.40 50.54
CA HIS A 32 44.24 -25.88 50.51
C HIS A 32 45.02 -25.45 49.25
N VAL A 33 46.09 -24.65 49.27
CA VAL A 33 47.20 -24.47 50.25
C VAL A 33 47.66 -23.00 50.16
N GLY A 34 47.53 -22.16 51.20
CA GLY A 34 48.56 -21.85 52.20
C GLY A 34 49.02 -20.38 52.07
N LEU A 35 48.49 -19.43 52.83
CA LEU A 35 49.07 -18.80 54.06
C LEU A 35 48.20 -17.58 54.45
N PRO A 36 48.30 -17.01 55.67
CA PRO A 36 47.98 -17.54 57.00
C PRO A 36 46.77 -16.82 57.65
N ASN A 37 46.24 -17.45 58.69
CA ASN A 37 45.11 -17.04 59.55
C ASN A 37 45.00 -15.54 59.90
N LEU A 38 43.78 -14.99 59.81
CA LEU A 38 43.27 -13.91 60.68
C LEU A 38 41.78 -14.19 61.02
N PRO A 39 41.33 -13.99 62.28
CA PRO A 39 40.14 -14.64 62.82
C PRO A 39 38.83 -13.87 62.60
N ALA A 40 37.72 -14.60 62.71
CA ALA A 40 36.32 -14.20 62.56
C ALA A 40 35.95 -12.84 63.19
N GLN A 41 35.29 -11.97 62.42
CA GLN A 41 34.61 -10.77 62.91
C GLN A 41 33.17 -11.09 63.35
N LEU A 42 32.89 -10.93 64.64
CA LEU A 42 31.55 -10.91 65.22
C LEU A 42 30.71 -9.76 64.62
N SER A 43 29.50 -10.07 64.16
CA SER A 43 28.56 -9.09 63.63
C SER A 43 27.86 -8.29 64.74
N LEU A 44 28.15 -6.99 64.80
CA LEU A 44 27.57 -6.03 65.75
C LEU A 44 26.17 -5.53 65.32
N SER A 45 25.39 -6.34 64.58
CA SER A 45 24.04 -5.95 64.13
C SER A 45 22.96 -6.06 65.23
N GLY A 46 23.27 -6.74 66.33
CA GLY A 46 22.34 -7.02 67.43
C GLY A 46 22.26 -5.95 68.54
N MET A 47 23.33 -5.19 68.79
CA MET A 47 23.34 -4.23 69.91
C MET A 47 22.78 -2.85 69.53
N VAL A 48 22.95 -2.41 68.28
CA VAL A 48 22.39 -1.13 67.81
C VAL A 48 20.87 -1.20 67.61
N LYS A 49 20.32 -2.40 67.36
CA LYS A 49 18.86 -2.62 67.28
C LYS A 49 18.13 -2.60 68.62
N LYS A 50 18.84 -2.66 69.75
CA LYS A 50 18.22 -2.70 71.09
C LYS A 50 18.09 -1.33 71.76
N SER A 51 18.82 -0.32 71.33
CA SER A 51 18.80 1.02 71.94
C SER A 51 17.86 2.02 71.27
N LEU A 52 17.25 1.71 70.12
CA LEU A 52 16.35 2.64 69.39
C LEU A 52 15.01 1.99 69.00
N LYS A 53 14.34 1.36 69.97
CA LYS A 53 12.99 0.83 69.83
C LYS A 53 11.93 1.73 70.51
N VAL A 54 11.82 2.99 70.09
CA VAL A 54 10.57 3.77 70.23
C VAL A 54 10.47 4.77 69.06
N HIS A 55 9.82 4.33 67.98
CA HIS A 55 8.85 5.05 67.13
C HIS A 55 8.77 4.38 65.75
N SER A 56 7.94 3.36 65.72
CA SER A 56 7.31 2.83 64.52
C SER A 56 6.24 3.82 64.04
N PHE A 57 6.48 4.61 62.99
CA PHE A 57 5.41 5.25 62.22
C PHE A 57 5.94 5.74 60.86
N PHE A 58 5.67 4.99 59.80
CA PHE A 58 5.51 5.60 58.46
C PHE A 58 4.29 4.99 57.81
N GLY A 59 3.18 5.70 58.02
CA GLY A 59 1.87 5.48 57.45
C GLY A 59 1.00 6.71 57.72
N GLY A 60 1.25 7.79 56.96
CA GLY A 60 0.33 8.90 56.68
C GLY A 60 -0.20 9.78 57.81
N LYS A 61 0.19 11.06 57.83
CA LYS A 61 -0.65 12.24 57.51
C LYS A 61 0.05 13.54 57.90
N LYS A 62 -0.27 14.59 57.14
CA LYS A 62 -0.06 16.00 57.48
C LYS A 62 -0.68 16.29 58.85
N ASP A 63 0.03 17.03 59.70
CA ASP A 63 -0.38 18.36 60.19
C ASP A 63 0.72 18.97 61.07
N SER A 64 0.63 20.29 61.21
CA SER A 64 1.46 21.25 61.92
C SER A 64 1.86 20.87 63.35
N ASP A 65 3.10 21.19 63.75
CA ASP A 65 3.38 22.07 64.91
C ASP A 65 4.90 22.29 65.10
N ASP A 66 5.25 23.55 65.30
CA ASP A 66 6.55 24.03 65.78
C ASP A 66 6.82 23.56 67.22
N ASN A 67 8.10 23.26 67.51
CA ASN A 67 8.72 22.87 68.80
C ASN A 67 9.12 21.39 68.97
N SER A 68 10.21 20.96 68.31
CA SER A 68 10.95 19.75 68.72
C SER A 68 12.47 19.75 68.46
N ASP A 69 13.08 20.88 68.07
CA ASP A 69 14.47 20.89 67.56
C ASP A 69 15.58 20.67 68.61
N ASN A 70 15.32 20.80 69.91
CA ASN A 70 16.39 20.76 70.93
C ASN A 70 16.62 19.40 71.61
N SER A 71 15.69 18.43 71.52
CA SER A 71 15.89 17.09 72.11
C SER A 71 16.57 16.11 71.14
N SER A 72 16.33 16.24 69.83
CA SER A 72 16.94 15.39 68.80
C SER A 72 18.45 15.65 68.62
N SER A 73 18.91 16.90 68.81
CA SER A 73 20.32 17.26 68.67
C SER A 73 21.23 16.59 69.72
N LYS A 74 20.76 16.43 70.98
CA LYS A 74 21.54 15.79 72.06
C LYS A 74 21.70 14.29 71.87
N ASP A 75 20.66 13.61 71.39
CA ASP A 75 20.72 12.18 71.04
C ASP A 75 21.62 11.93 69.83
N LEU A 76 21.67 12.87 68.88
CA LEU A 76 22.55 12.78 67.72
C LEU A 76 24.04 12.91 68.11
N ASP A 77 24.38 13.79 69.06
CA ASP A 77 25.75 13.92 69.59
C ASP A 77 26.21 12.67 70.35
N GLN A 78 25.34 12.05 71.15
CA GLN A 78 25.65 10.77 71.80
C GLN A 78 25.82 9.65 70.78
N THR A 79 24.92 9.56 69.80
CA THR A 79 24.98 8.56 68.72
C THR A 79 26.26 8.72 67.90
N PHE A 80 26.68 9.96 67.62
CA PHE A 80 27.92 10.24 66.91
C PHE A 80 29.17 9.93 67.72
N SER A 81 29.16 10.19 69.03
CA SER A 81 30.24 9.80 69.94
C SER A 81 30.42 8.28 69.95
N VAL A 82 29.32 7.52 70.01
CA VAL A 82 29.35 6.04 69.90
C VAL A 82 29.86 5.60 68.53
N PHE A 83 29.45 6.28 67.46
CA PHE A 83 29.93 5.97 66.10
C PHE A 83 31.45 6.14 65.96
N ARG A 84 32.02 7.21 66.55
CA ARG A 84 33.47 7.47 66.57
C ARG A 84 34.24 6.44 67.40
N THR A 85 33.80 6.14 68.62
CA THR A 85 34.48 5.16 69.48
C THR A 85 34.48 3.77 68.86
N VAL A 86 33.40 3.38 68.17
CA VAL A 86 33.35 2.12 67.42
C VAL A 86 34.29 2.14 66.21
N ALA A 87 34.52 3.29 65.58
CA ALA A 87 35.43 3.41 64.43
C ALA A 87 36.92 3.29 64.81
N GLU A 88 37.27 3.56 66.07
CA GLU A 88 38.65 3.47 66.60
C GLU A 88 39.03 2.03 67.01
N LEU A 89 38.07 1.10 67.05
CA LEU A 89 38.33 -0.29 67.41
C LEU A 89 38.98 -1.07 66.25
N PRO A 90 40.18 -1.67 66.42
CA PRO A 90 40.96 -2.28 65.33
C PRO A 90 40.33 -3.55 64.71
N ARG A 91 39.23 -4.07 65.26
CA ARG A 91 38.53 -5.27 64.78
C ARG A 91 37.09 -5.04 64.33
N VAL A 92 36.61 -3.80 64.33
CA VAL A 92 35.21 -3.48 63.94
C VAL A 92 35.23 -2.49 62.78
N ILE A 93 34.60 -2.88 61.66
CA ILE A 93 34.46 -2.03 60.46
C ILE A 93 32.99 -1.66 60.34
N HIS A 94 32.69 -0.37 60.15
CA HIS A 94 31.33 0.07 59.88
C HIS A 94 30.86 -0.44 58.52
N THR A 95 29.56 -0.72 58.39
CA THR A 95 28.96 -1.08 57.09
C THR A 95 28.57 0.18 56.29
N THR A 96 28.43 0.06 54.97
CA THR A 96 27.93 1.16 54.13
C THR A 96 26.56 1.65 54.58
N GLN A 97 25.68 0.77 55.05
CA GLN A 97 24.35 1.11 55.54
C GLN A 97 24.39 1.94 56.84
N THR A 98 25.24 1.56 57.80
CA THR A 98 25.43 2.31 59.05
C THR A 98 26.02 3.70 58.81
N CYS A 99 26.94 3.83 57.85
CA CYS A 99 27.51 5.13 57.48
C CYS A 99 26.49 6.00 56.73
N ASN A 100 25.73 5.43 55.80
CA ASN A 100 24.67 6.14 55.06
C ASN A 100 23.56 6.63 56.00
N TYR A 101 23.20 5.85 57.02
CA TYR A 101 22.25 6.27 58.05
C TYR A 101 22.77 7.49 58.82
N MET A 102 24.01 7.47 59.29
CA MET A 102 24.61 8.61 59.98
C MET A 102 24.71 9.85 59.08
N LEU A 103 25.10 9.68 57.81
CA LEU A 103 25.13 10.77 56.82
C LEU A 103 23.74 11.39 56.60
N GLU A 104 22.69 10.58 56.53
CA GLU A 104 21.32 11.07 56.37
C GLU A 104 20.81 11.80 57.62
N GLN A 105 21.16 11.33 58.82
CA GLN A 105 20.83 12.05 60.07
C GLN A 105 21.51 13.41 60.13
N PHE A 106 22.80 13.50 59.80
CA PHE A 106 23.49 14.80 59.73
C PHE A 106 22.99 15.70 58.61
N ARG A 107 22.53 15.13 57.50
CA ARG A 107 21.88 15.88 56.40
C ARG A 107 20.61 16.57 56.87
N VAL A 108 19.74 15.86 57.60
CA VAL A 108 18.46 16.41 58.11
C VAL A 108 18.70 17.56 59.09
N HIS A 109 19.73 17.47 59.93
CA HIS A 109 20.09 18.50 60.91
C HIS A 109 21.05 19.58 60.37
N GLY A 110 21.39 19.56 59.07
CA GLY A 110 22.25 20.57 58.44
C GLY A 110 23.73 20.56 58.88
N ARG A 111 24.21 19.50 59.56
CA ARG A 111 25.57 19.41 60.12
C ARG A 111 26.58 18.90 59.09
N ILE A 112 26.92 19.75 58.12
CA ILE A 112 27.79 19.40 56.98
C ILE A 112 29.23 19.05 57.41
N THR A 113 29.76 19.68 58.46
CA THR A 113 31.11 19.40 58.98
C THR A 113 31.24 18.00 59.55
N ASP A 114 30.21 17.50 60.22
CA ASP A 114 30.20 16.14 60.80
C ASP A 114 29.99 15.06 59.75
N MET A 115 29.28 15.37 58.65
CA MET A 115 29.22 14.52 57.47
C MET A 115 30.61 14.30 56.86
N ALA A 116 31.47 15.32 56.85
CA ALA A 116 32.85 15.20 56.36
C ALA A 116 33.69 14.24 57.23
N VAL A 117 33.49 14.24 58.55
CA VAL A 117 34.15 13.31 59.47
C VAL A 117 33.68 11.87 59.25
N VAL A 118 32.37 11.65 59.06
CA VAL A 118 31.85 10.30 58.73
C VAL A 118 32.42 9.81 57.40
N PHE A 119 32.54 10.69 56.41
CA PHE A 119 33.12 10.35 55.12
C PHE A 119 34.63 10.04 55.21
N ASP A 120 35.38 10.75 56.05
CA ASP A 120 36.79 10.47 56.35
C ASP A 120 36.97 9.12 57.07
N ILE A 121 36.07 8.77 58.00
CA ILE A 121 36.04 7.43 58.62
C ILE A 121 35.81 6.34 57.55
N MET A 122 34.88 6.57 56.62
CA MET A 122 34.66 5.66 55.48
C MET A 122 35.90 5.52 54.60
N GLN A 123 36.70 6.58 54.45
CA GLN A 123 37.97 6.56 53.72
C GLN A 123 39.05 5.75 54.43
N LYS A 124 39.22 5.96 55.73
CA LYS A 124 40.24 5.29 56.56
C LYS A 124 39.98 3.80 56.71
N GLN A 125 38.71 3.39 56.82
CA GLN A 125 38.31 1.98 56.95
C GLN A 125 38.09 1.25 55.61
N ILE A 126 38.33 1.91 54.46
CA ILE A 126 38.13 1.34 53.10
C ILE A 126 36.73 0.76 52.93
N ILE A 127 35.70 1.48 53.39
CA ILE A 127 34.30 1.06 53.24
C ILE A 127 33.85 1.33 51.80
N TYR A 128 33.06 0.42 51.21
CA TYR A 128 32.47 0.61 49.88
C TYR A 128 31.41 1.73 49.91
N ARG A 129 31.44 2.65 48.92
CA ARG A 129 30.46 3.74 48.77
C ARG A 129 29.55 3.40 47.61
N ASN A 130 28.25 3.46 47.83
CA ASN A 130 27.27 3.28 46.76
C ASN A 130 26.79 4.64 46.23
N SER A 131 25.94 4.63 45.21
CA SER A 131 25.33 5.84 44.64
C SER A 131 24.60 6.67 45.69
N ASP A 132 23.93 6.01 46.65
CA ASP A 132 23.21 6.67 47.74
C ASP A 132 24.13 7.51 48.65
N THR A 133 25.34 7.01 48.97
CA THR A 133 26.31 7.75 49.78
C THR A 133 26.60 9.13 49.18
N TYR A 134 26.88 9.18 47.87
CA TYR A 134 27.17 10.43 47.17
C TYR A 134 25.92 11.30 46.97
N LEU A 135 24.75 10.69 46.75
CA LEU A 135 23.48 11.42 46.65
C LEU A 135 23.08 12.10 47.96
N ILE A 136 23.27 11.45 49.11
CA ILE A 136 23.01 12.02 50.43
C ILE A 136 23.90 13.24 50.66
N ILE A 137 25.19 13.14 50.33
CA ILE A 137 26.15 14.24 50.44
C ILE A 137 25.80 15.39 49.48
N PHE A 138 25.50 15.10 48.20
CA PHE A 138 25.11 16.11 47.22
C PHE A 138 23.80 16.83 47.59
N LYS A 139 22.83 16.11 48.17
CA LYS A 139 21.60 16.71 48.72
C LYS A 139 21.91 17.63 49.90
N GLY A 140 22.81 17.22 50.82
CA GLY A 140 23.27 18.05 51.93
C GLY A 140 23.99 19.34 51.48
N LEU A 141 24.66 19.29 50.32
CA LEU A 141 25.35 20.43 49.71
C LEU A 141 24.49 21.25 48.72
N SER A 142 23.17 21.01 48.70
CA SER A 142 22.21 21.68 47.81
C SER A 142 22.55 21.56 46.31
N VAL A 143 23.12 20.43 45.89
CA VAL A 143 23.40 20.13 44.47
C VAL A 143 22.20 19.36 43.89
N ARG A 144 21.45 20.00 42.98
CA ARG A 144 20.31 19.38 42.28
C ARG A 144 20.79 18.73 40.99
N GLY A 145 20.38 17.49 40.71
CA GLY A 145 20.69 16.79 39.45
C GLY A 145 21.31 15.39 39.59
N GLY A 146 21.26 14.79 40.78
CA GLY A 146 21.70 13.41 41.01
C GLY A 146 23.21 13.20 40.84
N ILE A 147 23.63 11.96 40.59
CA ILE A 147 25.05 11.61 40.50
C ILE A 147 25.75 12.23 39.28
N ARG A 148 24.98 12.63 38.24
CA ARG A 148 25.49 13.31 37.05
C ARG A 148 26.17 14.64 37.35
N GLN A 149 25.75 15.33 38.39
CA GLN A 149 26.37 16.59 38.83
C GLN A 149 27.63 16.37 39.68
N ALA A 150 28.16 15.15 39.77
CA ALA A 150 29.36 14.85 40.54
C ALA A 150 30.57 15.77 40.24
N PRO A 151 30.89 16.18 38.99
CA PRO A 151 31.98 17.12 38.75
C PRO A 151 31.83 18.47 39.48
N PHE A 152 30.62 19.01 39.52
CA PHE A 152 30.28 20.25 40.24
C PHE A 152 30.12 20.01 41.75
N GLY A 153 29.52 18.87 42.12
CA GLY A 153 29.34 18.45 43.50
C GLY A 153 30.66 18.26 44.25
N LEU A 154 31.70 17.76 43.59
CA LEU A 154 33.05 17.60 44.16
C LEU A 154 33.71 18.95 44.50
N GLU A 155 33.42 20.02 43.74
CA GLU A 155 33.94 21.35 44.07
C GLU A 155 33.33 21.90 45.35
N ARG A 156 32.01 21.69 45.54
CA ARG A 156 31.32 22.04 46.78
C ARG A 156 31.72 21.16 47.95
N MET A 157 31.94 19.86 47.72
CA MET A 157 32.46 18.94 48.73
C MET A 157 33.81 19.41 49.28
N ARG A 158 34.76 19.84 48.43
CA ARG A 158 36.04 20.41 48.88
C ARG A 158 35.84 21.68 49.71
N LYS A 159 35.02 22.63 49.24
CA LYS A 159 34.72 23.88 49.98
C LYS A 159 34.07 23.61 51.34
N ALA A 160 33.37 22.48 51.49
CA ALA A 160 32.74 22.02 52.72
C ALA A 160 33.62 21.10 53.59
N GLY A 161 34.89 20.85 53.21
CA GLY A 161 35.86 20.10 54.02
C GLY A 161 35.99 18.61 53.72
N PHE A 162 35.35 18.08 52.66
CA PHE A 162 35.51 16.69 52.23
C PHE A 162 36.75 16.54 51.33
N ILE A 163 37.74 15.74 51.75
CA ILE A 163 38.96 15.47 50.97
C ILE A 163 38.95 14.03 50.48
N LEU A 164 38.73 13.81 49.18
CA LEU A 164 38.70 12.47 48.60
C LEU A 164 40.12 11.89 48.43
N ASN A 165 40.29 10.60 48.76
CA ASN A 165 41.48 9.82 48.45
C ASN A 165 41.34 9.08 47.11
N ALA A 166 42.44 8.52 46.60
CA ALA A 166 42.46 7.80 45.31
C ALA A 166 41.41 6.66 45.22
N TYR A 167 41.15 5.94 46.32
CA TYR A 167 40.12 4.89 46.37
C TYR A 167 38.71 5.44 46.18
N SER A 168 38.42 6.64 46.71
CA SER A 168 37.14 7.33 46.56
C SER A 168 36.90 7.80 45.14
N TYR A 169 37.92 8.41 44.52
CA TYR A 169 37.87 8.83 43.13
C TYR A 169 37.66 7.64 42.18
N ASN A 170 38.44 6.56 42.36
CA ASN A 170 38.29 5.34 41.56
C ASN A 170 36.88 4.72 41.70
N GLY A 171 36.34 4.67 42.92
CA GLY A 171 34.98 4.18 43.17
C GLY A 171 33.90 5.05 42.52
N LEU A 172 34.01 6.38 42.62
CA LEU A 172 33.07 7.31 42.01
C LEU A 172 33.09 7.26 40.47
N ILE A 173 34.27 7.15 39.87
CA ILE A 173 34.42 6.95 38.42
C ILE A 173 33.73 5.66 38.00
N HIS A 174 33.94 4.54 38.72
CA HIS A 174 33.29 3.28 38.40
C HIS A 174 31.75 3.35 38.49
N LEU A 175 31.21 4.03 39.52
CA LEU A 175 29.76 4.24 39.66
C LEU A 175 29.18 5.06 38.50
N LEU A 176 29.85 6.16 38.10
CA LEU A 176 29.41 6.96 36.96
C LEU A 176 29.44 6.20 35.64
N LEU A 177 30.44 5.33 35.47
CA LEU A 177 30.56 4.48 34.29
C LEU A 177 29.48 3.39 34.25
N GLN A 178 29.09 2.82 35.40
CA GLN A 178 27.97 1.88 35.49
C GLN A 178 26.63 2.53 35.11
N GLU A 179 26.42 3.78 35.50
CA GLU A 179 25.23 4.58 35.16
C GLU A 179 25.28 5.18 33.73
N GLY A 180 26.39 5.00 32.99
CA GLY A 180 26.55 5.43 31.59
C GLY A 180 27.06 6.86 31.36
N PHE A 181 27.46 7.58 32.42
CA PHE A 181 27.91 8.98 32.39
C PHE A 181 29.43 9.12 32.12
N CYS A 182 29.88 8.81 30.89
CA CYS A 182 31.32 8.76 30.59
C CYS A 182 32.02 10.12 30.47
N ARG A 183 31.32 11.20 30.06
CA ARG A 183 31.93 12.54 29.95
C ARG A 183 32.24 13.08 31.34
N GLU A 184 31.29 12.92 32.24
CA GLU A 184 31.39 13.31 33.64
C GLU A 184 32.46 12.49 34.37
N ALA A 185 32.57 11.18 34.09
CA ALA A 185 33.64 10.34 34.60
C ALA A 185 35.05 10.79 34.14
N LEU A 186 35.21 11.19 32.87
CA LEU A 186 36.47 11.72 32.34
C LEU A 186 36.88 13.06 32.97
N LEU A 187 35.91 13.92 33.29
CA LEU A 187 36.18 15.18 34.02
C LEU A 187 36.68 14.91 35.45
N ILE A 188 36.09 13.93 36.13
CA ILE A 188 36.54 13.52 37.47
C ILE A 188 37.92 12.85 37.42
N TYR A 189 38.18 12.06 36.39
CA TYR A 189 39.51 11.49 36.12
C TYR A 189 40.58 12.57 35.92
N ARG A 190 40.33 13.55 35.04
CA ARG A 190 41.28 14.67 34.83
C ARG A 190 41.52 15.46 36.12
N ARG A 191 40.49 15.60 36.95
CA ARG A 191 40.60 16.24 38.27
C ARG A 191 41.44 15.41 39.25
N MET A 192 41.27 14.09 39.27
CA MET A 192 42.11 13.19 40.07
C MET A 192 43.59 13.32 39.72
N ILE A 193 43.93 13.46 38.42
CA ILE A 193 45.30 13.68 37.95
C ILE A 193 45.83 15.06 38.35
N SER A 194 45.00 16.11 38.26
CA SER A 194 45.39 17.47 38.70
C SER A 194 45.68 17.56 40.20
N GLU A 195 45.23 16.57 40.97
CA GLU A 195 45.47 16.44 42.42
C GLU A 195 46.61 15.47 42.74
N GLU A 196 47.41 15.08 41.73
CA GLU A 196 48.57 14.17 41.81
C GLU A 196 48.25 12.76 42.35
N LEU A 197 46.97 12.34 42.30
CA LEU A 197 46.55 11.02 42.73
C LEU A 197 46.69 10.00 41.59
N LYS A 198 47.42 8.90 41.84
CA LYS A 198 47.65 7.84 40.83
C LYS A 198 46.37 7.01 40.58
N PRO A 199 45.85 6.97 39.33
CA PRO A 199 44.73 6.11 38.98
C PRO A 199 45.11 4.63 39.00
N SER A 200 44.12 3.76 39.24
CA SER A 200 44.35 2.30 39.21
C SER A 200 44.25 1.75 37.79
N LEU A 201 44.92 0.62 37.51
CA LEU A 201 44.78 -0.11 36.24
C LEU A 201 43.30 -0.39 35.90
N LYS A 202 42.48 -0.73 36.90
CA LYS A 202 41.04 -0.96 36.74
C LYS A 202 40.29 0.32 36.28
N THR A 203 40.75 1.49 36.71
CA THR A 203 40.18 2.79 36.32
C THR A 203 40.48 3.09 34.86
N TYR A 204 41.73 2.88 34.43
CA TYR A 204 42.14 3.02 33.02
C TYR A 204 41.34 2.08 32.12
N SER A 205 41.29 0.77 32.43
CA SER A 205 40.53 -0.18 31.61
C SER A 205 39.03 0.14 31.58
N ALA A 206 38.43 0.57 32.69
CA ALA A 206 37.01 0.96 32.73
C ALA A 206 36.72 2.21 31.87
N LEU A 207 37.59 3.22 31.92
CA LEU A 207 37.47 4.43 31.09
C LEU A 207 37.69 4.11 29.60
N MET A 208 38.64 3.24 29.27
CA MET A 208 38.89 2.79 27.89
C MET A 208 37.70 2.00 27.32
N VAL A 209 37.08 1.11 28.11
CA VAL A 209 35.86 0.38 27.68
C VAL A 209 34.69 1.35 27.45
N ALA A 210 34.49 2.30 28.36
CA ALA A 210 33.41 3.26 28.27
C ALA A 210 33.57 4.22 27.08
N SER A 211 34.78 4.71 26.86
CA SER A 211 35.14 5.56 25.71
C SER A 211 35.10 4.77 24.40
N GLY A 212 35.50 3.49 24.44
CA GLY A 212 35.42 2.58 23.31
C GLY A 212 33.99 2.27 22.84
N LYS A 213 33.01 2.21 23.75
CA LYS A 213 31.58 2.12 23.37
C LYS A 213 31.11 3.34 22.58
N ARG A 214 31.71 4.52 22.81
CA ARG A 214 31.42 5.78 22.12
C ARG A 214 32.27 6.01 20.86
N ARG A 215 33.11 5.04 20.48
CA ARG A 215 34.03 5.08 19.32
C ARG A 215 35.06 6.22 19.38
N ASP A 216 35.39 6.70 20.57
CA ASP A 216 36.38 7.77 20.76
C ASP A 216 37.81 7.18 20.78
N VAL A 217 38.46 7.17 19.62
CA VAL A 217 39.80 6.58 19.43
C VAL A 217 40.88 7.43 20.10
N GLU A 218 40.77 8.76 20.01
CA GLU A 218 41.79 9.69 20.50
C GLU A 218 41.92 9.59 22.01
N THR A 219 40.80 9.56 22.73
CA THR A 219 40.81 9.40 24.19
C THR A 219 41.32 8.02 24.61
N VAL A 220 40.98 6.94 23.90
CA VAL A 220 41.44 5.58 24.24
C VAL A 220 42.95 5.42 24.03
N MET A 221 43.49 5.94 22.93
CA MET A 221 44.92 5.88 22.64
C MET A 221 45.72 6.81 23.56
N GLY A 222 45.21 8.01 23.85
CA GLY A 222 45.83 8.93 24.82
C GLY A 222 45.87 8.35 26.25
N LEU A 223 44.83 7.62 26.67
CA LEU A 223 44.82 6.93 27.97
C LEU A 223 45.82 5.77 28.03
N LEU A 224 46.11 5.10 26.90
CA LEU A 224 47.13 4.05 26.81
C LEU A 224 48.54 4.64 26.98
N GLU A 225 48.85 5.72 26.27
CA GLU A 225 50.14 6.42 26.37
C GLU A 225 50.36 7.03 27.76
N GLU A 226 49.30 7.60 28.36
CA GLU A 226 49.36 8.14 29.72
C GLU A 226 49.62 7.03 30.76
N MET A 227 49.00 5.86 30.59
CA MET A 227 49.23 4.70 31.44
C MET A 227 50.68 4.19 31.36
N GLU A 228 51.26 4.16 30.15
CA GLU A 228 52.65 3.76 29.89
C GLU A 228 53.65 4.76 30.49
N ASN A 229 53.41 6.06 30.33
CA ASN A 229 54.25 7.13 30.90
C ASN A 229 54.30 7.10 32.44
N LEU A 230 53.25 6.58 33.09
CA LEU A 230 53.19 6.39 34.53
C LEU A 230 53.86 5.08 35.01
N GLY A 231 54.41 4.29 34.10
CA GLY A 231 55.13 3.03 34.36
C GLY A 231 54.21 1.83 34.63
N LEU A 232 52.92 1.92 34.29
CA LEU A 232 51.98 0.80 34.41
C LEU A 232 52.04 -0.04 33.13
N ARG A 233 52.33 -1.35 33.25
CA ARG A 233 52.39 -2.25 32.10
C ARG A 233 50.98 -2.57 31.58
N PRO A 234 50.69 -2.34 30.29
CA PRO A 234 49.47 -2.84 29.67
C PRO A 234 49.37 -4.36 29.79
N ASN A 235 48.14 -4.88 29.82
CA ASN A 235 47.87 -6.32 29.78
C ASN A 235 47.09 -6.68 28.52
N VAL A 236 46.94 -7.99 28.26
CA VAL A 236 46.15 -8.55 27.15
C VAL A 236 44.80 -7.82 27.01
N TYR A 237 44.06 -7.67 28.11
CA TYR A 237 42.75 -7.00 28.13
C TYR A 237 42.77 -5.55 27.62
N THR A 238 43.81 -4.78 27.98
CA THR A 238 43.96 -3.38 27.59
C THR A 238 44.24 -3.25 26.09
N PHE A 239 45.12 -4.10 25.55
CA PHE A 239 45.40 -4.16 24.12
C PHE A 239 44.19 -4.65 23.29
N THR A 240 43.45 -5.65 23.77
CA THR A 240 42.22 -6.12 23.11
C THR A 240 41.17 -5.01 23.00
N ILE A 241 41.05 -4.12 24.00
CA ILE A 241 40.15 -2.96 23.94
C ILE A 241 40.61 -1.99 22.84
N CYS A 242 41.89 -1.67 22.75
CA CYS A 242 42.44 -0.80 21.70
C CYS A 242 42.17 -1.36 20.30
N ILE A 243 42.44 -2.66 20.09
CA ILE A 243 42.18 -3.35 18.83
C ILE A 243 40.68 -3.30 18.48
N ARG A 244 39.79 -3.51 19.46
CA ARG A 244 38.33 -3.42 19.26
C ARG A 244 37.88 -2.03 18.84
N VAL A 245 38.42 -0.98 19.45
CA VAL A 245 38.03 0.41 19.17
C VAL A 245 38.55 0.86 17.81
N LEU A 246 39.83 0.59 17.52
CA LEU A 246 40.45 0.86 16.21
C LEU A 246 39.74 0.10 15.09
N GLY A 247 39.38 -1.16 15.36
CA GLY A 247 38.62 -2.01 14.45
C GLY A 247 37.24 -1.46 14.09
N ARG A 248 36.47 -1.00 15.09
CA ARG A 248 35.14 -0.40 14.88
C ARG A 248 35.16 0.91 14.10
N VAL A 249 36.26 1.63 14.14
CA VAL A 249 36.46 2.89 13.38
C VAL A 249 37.06 2.61 12.00
N GLY A 250 37.47 1.38 11.72
CA GLY A 250 38.01 0.97 10.43
C GLY A 250 39.50 1.27 10.23
N LYS A 251 40.23 1.67 11.28
CA LYS A 251 41.69 1.90 11.25
C LYS A 251 42.45 0.58 11.45
N ILE A 252 42.37 -0.29 10.46
CA ILE A 252 42.92 -1.66 10.52
C ILE A 252 44.44 -1.70 10.65
N ASP A 253 45.17 -0.83 9.95
CA ASP A 253 46.64 -0.83 9.98
C ASP A 253 47.18 -0.45 11.37
N ALA A 254 46.50 0.47 12.04
CA ALA A 254 46.79 0.82 13.43
C ALA A 254 46.45 -0.34 14.39
N ALA A 255 45.38 -1.11 14.13
CA ALA A 255 45.04 -2.28 14.93
C ALA A 255 46.10 -3.40 14.82
N TYR A 256 46.66 -3.62 13.62
CA TYR A 256 47.79 -4.54 13.43
C TYR A 256 49.07 -4.06 14.12
N HIS A 257 49.32 -2.76 14.09
CA HIS A 257 50.46 -2.19 14.81
C HIS A 257 50.33 -2.44 16.34
N ILE A 258 49.12 -2.30 16.89
CA ILE A 258 48.85 -2.64 18.30
C ILE A 258 49.00 -4.13 18.57
N LEU A 259 48.54 -5.01 17.67
CA LEU A 259 48.74 -6.47 17.81
C LEU A 259 50.23 -6.83 17.83
N LYS A 260 51.04 -6.23 16.93
CA LYS A 260 52.48 -6.45 16.88
C LYS A 260 53.18 -5.93 18.13
N ARG A 261 52.81 -4.73 18.60
CA ARG A 261 53.30 -4.17 19.87
C ARG A 261 52.98 -5.09 21.06
N MET A 262 51.79 -5.68 21.06
CA MET A 262 51.36 -6.62 22.11
C MET A 262 52.24 -7.88 22.14
N ASP A 263 52.63 -8.43 20.98
CA ASP A 263 53.61 -9.52 20.88
C ASP A 263 55.02 -9.10 21.34
N ASP A 264 55.49 -7.92 20.90
CA ASP A 264 56.82 -7.39 21.22
C ASP A 264 56.99 -7.11 22.73
N GLU A 265 55.91 -6.73 23.42
CA GLU A 265 55.87 -6.50 24.88
C GLU A 265 55.69 -7.81 25.70
N GLY A 266 55.60 -8.96 25.03
CA GLY A 266 55.47 -10.28 25.66
C GLY A 266 54.05 -10.63 26.15
N CYS A 267 53.04 -9.92 25.68
CA CYS A 267 51.63 -10.22 25.95
C CYS A 267 51.06 -11.07 24.81
N ALA A 268 51.12 -12.40 24.90
CA ALA A 268 50.62 -13.27 23.83
C ALA A 268 49.11 -13.04 23.53
N PRO A 269 48.71 -12.83 22.26
CA PRO A 269 47.32 -12.69 21.85
C PRO A 269 46.49 -13.92 22.18
N ASP A 270 45.39 -13.72 22.87
CA ASP A 270 44.43 -14.78 23.17
C ASP A 270 43.41 -14.97 22.04
N VAL A 271 42.60 -16.03 22.15
CA VAL A 271 41.51 -16.34 21.21
C VAL A 271 40.62 -15.11 21.01
N VAL A 272 40.28 -14.40 22.10
CA VAL A 272 39.40 -13.21 22.07
C VAL A 272 40.02 -12.06 21.27
N THR A 273 41.33 -11.86 21.36
CA THR A 273 42.05 -10.82 20.61
C THR A 273 42.01 -11.10 19.11
N TYR A 274 42.24 -12.34 18.71
CA TYR A 274 42.09 -12.76 17.30
C TYR A 274 40.64 -12.65 16.81
N THR A 275 39.64 -13.09 17.61
CA THR A 275 38.22 -12.97 17.24
C THR A 275 37.80 -11.51 17.06
N VAL A 276 38.24 -10.61 17.94
CA VAL A 276 37.95 -9.16 17.85
C VAL A 276 38.60 -8.54 16.61
N LEU A 277 39.81 -8.96 16.26
CA LEU A 277 40.48 -8.49 15.05
C LEU A 277 39.78 -9.01 13.78
N ILE A 278 39.39 -10.29 13.77
CA ILE A 278 38.60 -10.89 12.68
C ILE A 278 37.26 -10.17 12.52
N ASP A 279 36.52 -9.93 13.61
CA ASP A 279 35.27 -9.15 13.61
C ASP A 279 35.48 -7.75 13.02
N ALA A 280 36.53 -7.05 13.45
CA ALA A 280 36.89 -5.74 12.94
C ALA A 280 37.22 -5.74 11.43
N LEU A 281 38.03 -6.70 10.97
CA LEU A 281 38.41 -6.84 9.56
C LEU A 281 37.21 -7.15 8.68
N CYS A 282 36.32 -8.02 9.18
CA CYS A 282 35.09 -8.37 8.51
C CYS A 282 34.13 -7.18 8.38
N ASN A 283 33.96 -6.37 9.43
CA ASN A 283 33.12 -5.15 9.39
C ASN A 283 33.61 -4.10 8.38
N VAL A 284 34.91 -4.09 8.06
CA VAL A 284 35.51 -3.18 7.06
C VAL A 284 35.48 -3.78 5.64
N GLY A 285 35.09 -5.04 5.49
CA GLY A 285 35.02 -5.74 4.20
C GLY A 285 36.35 -6.32 3.69
N LYS A 286 37.41 -6.34 4.50
CA LYS A 286 38.73 -6.90 4.15
C LYS A 286 38.79 -8.41 4.43
N LEU A 287 37.99 -9.19 3.70
CA LEU A 287 37.74 -10.62 3.95
C LEU A 287 38.97 -11.52 3.75
N ASP A 288 39.86 -11.22 2.79
CA ASP A 288 41.03 -12.05 2.51
C ASP A 288 42.06 -12.00 3.66
N ILE A 289 42.21 -10.83 4.26
CA ILE A 289 43.09 -10.61 5.41
C ILE A 289 42.50 -11.24 6.68
N ALA A 290 41.17 -11.16 6.86
CA ALA A 290 40.49 -11.86 7.95
C ALA A 290 40.69 -13.38 7.88
N ARG A 291 40.69 -13.95 6.66
CA ARG A 291 40.97 -15.37 6.42
C ARG A 291 42.42 -15.71 6.77
N GLU A 292 43.38 -14.88 6.38
CA GLU A 292 44.78 -15.09 6.74
C GLU A 292 45.00 -15.08 8.26
N VAL A 293 44.32 -14.17 8.98
CA VAL A 293 44.35 -14.14 10.46
C VAL A 293 43.68 -15.37 11.06
N PHE A 294 42.57 -15.83 10.50
CA PHE A 294 41.89 -17.05 10.92
C PHE A 294 42.75 -18.31 10.69
N GLU A 295 43.46 -18.39 9.57
CA GLU A 295 44.41 -19.48 9.30
C GLU A 295 45.65 -19.39 10.19
N LYS A 296 46.17 -18.19 10.47
CA LYS A 296 47.26 -18.00 11.45
C LYS A 296 46.85 -18.42 12.85
N MET A 297 45.61 -18.12 13.24
CA MET A 297 45.03 -18.60 14.50
C MET A 297 44.93 -20.14 14.51
N LYS A 298 44.50 -20.76 13.40
CA LYS A 298 44.44 -22.22 13.24
C LYS A 298 45.80 -22.91 13.29
N CYS A 299 46.83 -22.34 12.66
CA CYS A 299 48.18 -22.89 12.61
C CYS A 299 48.97 -22.67 13.92
N GLY A 300 48.53 -21.74 14.77
CA GLY A 300 49.09 -21.51 16.10
C GLY A 300 48.54 -22.46 17.18
N SER A 301 48.91 -22.22 18.44
CA SER A 301 48.44 -23.00 19.60
C SER A 301 47.00 -22.70 20.05
N HIS A 302 46.25 -21.90 19.29
CA HIS A 302 44.97 -21.31 19.71
C HIS A 302 43.81 -21.94 18.95
N LYS A 303 43.02 -22.80 19.62
CA LYS A 303 41.86 -23.45 19.01
C LYS A 303 40.73 -22.43 18.80
N PRO A 304 40.19 -22.26 17.57
CA PRO A 304 39.05 -21.40 17.34
C PRO A 304 37.84 -21.88 18.14
N ASP A 305 37.18 -20.94 18.82
CA ASP A 305 35.97 -21.21 19.58
C ASP A 305 34.72 -21.04 18.70
N ARG A 306 33.56 -21.39 19.28
CA ARG A 306 32.25 -21.29 18.61
C ARG A 306 31.97 -19.87 18.10
N VAL A 307 32.39 -18.85 18.85
CA VAL A 307 32.16 -17.44 18.51
C VAL A 307 32.96 -17.07 17.26
N THR A 308 34.21 -17.51 17.15
CA THR A 308 35.08 -17.26 15.99
C THR A 308 34.50 -17.86 14.69
N TYR A 309 33.95 -19.07 14.75
CA TYR A 309 33.26 -19.67 13.60
C TYR A 309 32.00 -18.89 13.18
N ILE A 310 31.20 -18.44 14.15
CA ILE A 310 30.02 -17.60 13.90
C ILE A 310 30.41 -16.26 13.26
N THR A 311 31.46 -15.61 13.76
CA THR A 311 31.90 -14.30 13.24
C THR A 311 32.39 -14.40 11.79
N MET A 312 32.99 -15.54 11.42
CA MET A 312 33.36 -15.86 10.03
C MET A 312 32.14 -16.17 9.16
N LEU A 313 31.08 -16.75 9.71
CA LEU A 313 29.84 -17.07 8.98
C LEU A 313 28.97 -15.83 8.72
N ASP A 314 28.81 -14.95 9.70
CA ASP A 314 28.04 -13.68 9.61
C ASP A 314 28.48 -12.78 8.46
N ASN A 315 29.75 -12.88 8.06
CA ASN A 315 30.35 -12.03 7.03
C ASN A 315 30.56 -12.73 5.68
N LYS A 316 30.32 -14.05 5.61
CA LYS A 316 30.33 -14.82 4.34
C LYS A 316 28.99 -14.81 3.62
N VAL A 317 28.11 -13.87 3.96
CA VAL A 317 26.71 -13.80 3.50
C VAL A 317 26.53 -13.44 1.99
N GLY A 318 27.60 -13.52 1.19
CA GLY A 318 27.53 -13.48 -0.28
C GLY A 318 28.14 -14.70 -0.99
N LYS A 319 28.86 -15.57 -0.26
CA LYS A 319 29.58 -16.73 -0.82
C LYS A 319 29.14 -18.01 -0.11
N VAL A 320 27.99 -18.52 -0.54
CA VAL A 320 27.28 -19.66 0.07
C VAL A 320 28.13 -20.92 0.17
N SER A 321 28.86 -21.27 -0.88
CA SER A 321 29.73 -22.48 -0.92
C SER A 321 30.81 -22.44 0.17
N GLU A 322 31.40 -21.27 0.38
CA GLU A 322 32.40 -21.07 1.42
C GLU A 322 31.82 -21.02 2.83
N ALA A 323 30.54 -20.67 2.98
CA ALA A 323 29.85 -20.65 4.27
C ALA A 323 29.45 -22.07 4.70
N PHE A 324 29.01 -22.91 3.77
CA PHE A 324 28.77 -24.34 4.01
C PHE A 324 30.05 -25.08 4.38
N ALA A 325 31.16 -24.83 3.67
CA ALA A 325 32.46 -25.43 3.99
C ALA A 325 32.92 -25.10 5.43
N VAL A 326 32.64 -23.89 5.93
CA VAL A 326 32.96 -23.49 7.31
C VAL A 326 32.05 -24.22 8.33
N VAL A 327 30.79 -24.50 8.00
CA VAL A 327 29.89 -25.27 8.86
C VAL A 327 30.22 -26.76 8.86
N ASP A 328 30.63 -27.31 7.71
CA ASP A 328 31.07 -28.70 7.63
C ASP A 328 32.40 -28.89 8.38
N GLU A 329 33.35 -27.95 8.26
CA GLU A 329 34.58 -27.93 9.06
C GLU A 329 34.27 -27.80 10.58
N MET A 330 33.23 -27.04 10.94
CA MET A 330 32.77 -26.90 12.33
C MET A 330 32.23 -28.23 12.88
N LYS A 331 31.48 -28.99 12.07
CA LYS A 331 30.95 -30.32 12.42
C LYS A 331 32.05 -31.38 12.52
N GLU A 332 32.99 -31.41 11.58
CA GLU A 332 34.13 -32.33 11.58
C GLU A 332 35.02 -32.18 12.82
N ARG A 333 35.15 -30.96 13.34
CA ARG A 333 35.88 -30.66 14.59
C ARG A 333 35.06 -30.90 15.86
N GLY A 334 33.84 -31.44 15.76
CA GLY A 334 32.98 -31.78 16.90
C GLY A 334 32.29 -30.58 17.56
N ILE A 335 32.21 -29.44 16.87
CA ILE A 335 31.54 -28.24 17.37
C ILE A 335 30.12 -28.21 16.80
N LEU A 336 29.11 -28.44 17.64
CA LEU A 336 27.72 -28.46 17.18
C LEU A 336 27.21 -27.06 16.75
N PRO A 337 26.67 -26.90 15.52
CA PRO A 337 26.01 -25.68 15.09
C PRO A 337 24.82 -25.33 15.99
N ASN A 338 24.62 -24.05 16.27
CA ASN A 338 23.49 -23.57 17.05
C ASN A 338 22.43 -22.92 16.15
N LEU A 339 21.30 -22.52 16.74
CA LEU A 339 20.23 -21.80 16.07
C LEU A 339 20.72 -20.56 15.29
N HIS A 340 21.71 -19.84 15.84
CA HIS A 340 22.25 -18.63 15.22
C HIS A 340 23.10 -18.93 13.98
N THR A 341 23.90 -20.00 14.00
CA THR A 341 24.63 -20.51 12.83
C THR A 341 23.68 -20.80 11.66
N TYR A 342 22.58 -21.51 11.92
CA TYR A 342 21.58 -21.81 10.88
C TYR A 342 20.81 -20.58 10.41
N ASN A 343 20.37 -19.69 11.32
CA ASN A 343 19.67 -18.46 10.95
C ASN A 343 20.53 -17.51 10.10
N THR A 344 21.83 -17.47 10.36
CA THR A 344 22.80 -16.68 9.58
C THR A 344 22.94 -17.21 8.15
N LEU A 345 23.03 -18.54 8.00
CA LEU A 345 23.03 -19.18 6.69
C LEU A 345 21.70 -18.98 5.95
N ILE A 346 20.56 -19.16 6.62
CA ILE A 346 19.23 -18.92 6.04
C ILE A 346 19.12 -17.46 5.56
N SER A 347 19.48 -16.48 6.40
CA SER A 347 19.48 -15.07 6.02
C SER A 347 20.36 -14.78 4.80
N GLY A 348 21.47 -15.50 4.64
CA GLY A 348 22.34 -15.36 3.49
C GLY A 348 21.85 -16.04 2.21
N LEU A 349 21.27 -17.22 2.32
CA LEU A 349 20.64 -17.92 1.21
C LEU A 349 19.44 -17.14 0.66
N LEU A 350 18.61 -16.58 1.55
CA LEU A 350 17.47 -15.75 1.19
C LEU A 350 17.93 -14.44 0.52
N ARG A 351 19.03 -13.80 0.95
CA ARG A 351 19.57 -12.61 0.27
C ARG A 351 20.04 -12.87 -1.15
N LEU A 352 20.40 -14.10 -1.48
CA LEU A 352 20.84 -14.53 -2.82
C LEU A 352 19.72 -15.20 -3.63
N SER A 353 18.47 -15.12 -3.15
CA SER A 353 17.28 -15.71 -3.77
C SER A 353 17.34 -17.23 -3.99
N ARG A 354 18.11 -17.96 -3.17
CA ARG A 354 18.21 -19.43 -3.19
C ARG A 354 17.26 -20.05 -2.17
N LEU A 355 15.97 -20.02 -2.47
CA LEU A 355 14.90 -20.44 -1.56
C LEU A 355 14.96 -21.93 -1.21
N ASP A 356 15.14 -22.80 -2.20
CA ASP A 356 15.06 -24.27 -2.01
C ASP A 356 16.11 -24.78 -1.00
N GLU A 357 17.33 -24.25 -1.09
CA GLU A 357 18.40 -24.58 -0.16
C GLU A 357 18.17 -24.00 1.24
N ALA A 358 17.53 -22.83 1.34
CA ALA A 358 17.15 -22.25 2.63
C ALA A 358 16.07 -23.09 3.33
N LEU A 359 15.09 -23.61 2.59
CA LEU A 359 14.06 -24.51 3.09
C LEU A 359 14.65 -25.86 3.52
N GLN A 360 15.52 -26.45 2.72
CA GLN A 360 16.26 -27.67 3.09
C GLN A 360 17.11 -27.49 4.35
N LEU A 361 17.76 -26.34 4.52
CA LEU A 361 18.52 -26.04 5.74
C LEU A 361 17.61 -25.94 6.97
N CYS A 362 16.40 -25.41 6.78
CA CYS A 362 15.38 -25.33 7.83
C CYS A 362 14.89 -26.72 8.24
N GLU A 363 14.63 -27.62 7.28
CA GLU A 363 14.27 -29.02 7.54
C GLU A 363 15.40 -29.78 8.25
N ASN A 364 16.64 -29.58 7.82
CA ASN A 364 17.82 -30.15 8.49
C ASN A 364 17.97 -29.64 9.93
N MET A 365 17.61 -28.39 10.19
CA MET A 365 17.61 -27.83 11.53
C MET A 365 16.58 -28.51 12.44
N GLU A 366 15.37 -28.78 11.92
CA GLU A 366 14.33 -29.53 12.64
C GLU A 366 14.74 -30.98 12.92
N LEU A 367 15.33 -31.66 11.93
CA LEU A 367 15.85 -33.03 12.07
C LEU A 367 16.99 -33.13 13.09
N SER A 368 17.79 -32.07 13.23
CA SER A 368 18.85 -31.98 14.24
C SER A 368 18.35 -31.68 15.66
N GLY A 369 17.03 -31.53 15.86
CA GLY A 369 16.40 -31.31 17.17
C GLY A 369 16.44 -29.87 17.68
N ILE A 370 16.82 -28.90 16.84
CA ILE A 370 16.84 -27.48 17.21
C ILE A 370 15.46 -26.87 16.92
N LYS A 371 14.75 -26.44 17.97
CA LYS A 371 13.45 -25.79 17.82
C LYS A 371 13.58 -24.44 17.11
N LEU A 372 12.75 -24.24 16.09
CA LEU A 372 12.63 -22.98 15.39
C LEU A 372 12.09 -21.88 16.30
N THR A 373 12.55 -20.66 16.07
CA THR A 373 12.10 -19.48 16.82
C THR A 373 11.30 -18.55 15.91
N ALA A 374 10.57 -17.60 16.50
CA ALA A 374 9.87 -16.56 15.74
C ALA A 374 10.81 -15.86 14.74
N TYR A 375 12.06 -15.60 15.12
CA TYR A 375 13.05 -14.95 14.24
C TYR A 375 13.34 -15.72 12.95
N THR A 376 13.41 -17.06 13.00
CA THR A 376 13.65 -17.87 11.80
C THR A 376 12.50 -17.72 10.80
N TYR A 377 11.25 -17.71 11.27
CA TYR A 377 10.09 -17.43 10.43
C TYR A 377 10.09 -15.99 9.89
N VAL A 378 10.50 -15.02 10.70
CA VAL A 378 10.62 -13.62 10.26
C VAL A 378 11.57 -13.46 9.08
N LEU A 379 12.66 -14.24 9.01
CA LEU A 379 13.58 -14.20 7.86
C LEU A 379 12.88 -14.61 6.54
N PHE A 380 12.06 -15.66 6.56
CA PHE A 380 11.29 -16.09 5.39
C PHE A 380 10.18 -15.10 5.04
N ILE A 381 9.46 -14.59 6.03
CA ILE A 381 8.40 -13.58 5.83
C ILE A 381 9.00 -12.29 5.24
N ASP A 382 10.16 -11.83 5.71
CA ASP A 382 10.87 -10.66 5.16
C ASP A 382 11.29 -10.89 3.71
N TYR A 383 11.79 -12.10 3.41
CA TYR A 383 12.15 -12.47 2.05
C TYR A 383 10.95 -12.45 1.09
N TYR A 384 9.86 -13.15 1.45
CA TYR A 384 8.65 -13.16 0.63
C TYR A 384 8.00 -11.77 0.51
N GLY A 385 8.03 -10.98 1.60
CA GLY A 385 7.56 -9.60 1.59
C GLY A 385 8.33 -8.70 0.62
N LYS A 386 9.66 -8.85 0.52
CA LYS A 386 10.49 -8.10 -0.45
C LYS A 386 10.27 -8.51 -1.90
N LEU A 387 9.87 -9.76 -2.15
CA LEU A 387 9.51 -10.24 -3.49
C LEU A 387 8.08 -9.88 -3.90
N GLY A 388 7.27 -9.35 -2.99
CA GLY A 388 5.85 -9.07 -3.22
C GLY A 388 4.96 -10.33 -3.21
N GLU A 389 5.49 -11.48 -2.78
CA GLU A 389 4.76 -12.73 -2.67
C GLU A 389 4.00 -12.80 -1.34
N ALA A 390 2.91 -12.04 -1.25
CA ALA A 390 2.10 -11.94 -0.04
C ALA A 390 1.53 -13.28 0.46
N ASP A 391 1.11 -14.17 -0.45
CA ASP A 391 0.48 -15.45 -0.08
C ASP A 391 1.45 -16.39 0.66
N ASN A 392 2.70 -16.49 0.19
CA ASN A 392 3.75 -17.29 0.83
C ASN A 392 4.17 -16.70 2.20
N ALA A 393 4.16 -15.38 2.33
CA ALA A 393 4.42 -14.69 3.59
C ALA A 393 3.33 -14.96 4.64
N ILE A 394 2.05 -15.03 4.22
CA ILE A 394 0.93 -15.36 5.11
C ILE A 394 1.00 -16.83 5.51
N GLU A 395 1.25 -17.73 4.56
CA GLU A 395 1.35 -19.16 4.85
C GLU A 395 2.46 -19.45 5.88
N THR A 396 3.61 -18.79 5.75
CA THR A 396 4.70 -18.91 6.72
C THR A 396 4.36 -18.30 8.08
N PHE A 397 3.60 -17.21 8.13
CA PHE A 397 3.12 -16.61 9.38
C PHE A 397 2.06 -17.48 10.09
N GLU A 398 1.13 -18.08 9.35
CA GLU A 398 0.15 -19.02 9.91
C GLU A 398 0.80 -20.34 10.34
N LYS A 399 1.82 -20.83 9.60
CA LYS A 399 2.68 -21.95 10.03
C LYS A 399 3.38 -21.66 11.37
N MET A 400 3.85 -20.42 11.58
CA MET A 400 4.44 -20.01 12.86
C MET A 400 3.41 -20.09 14.01
N LYS A 401 2.19 -19.61 13.79
CA LYS A 401 1.09 -19.68 14.78
C LYS A 401 0.64 -21.11 15.06
N ALA A 402 0.49 -21.93 14.03
CA ALA A 402 0.06 -23.33 14.15
C ALA A 402 1.04 -24.17 15.00
N ARG A 403 2.31 -23.77 15.03
CA ARG A 403 3.36 -24.38 15.87
C ARG A 403 3.41 -23.84 17.30
N GLY A 404 2.48 -22.96 17.68
CA GLY A 404 2.37 -22.41 19.04
C GLY A 404 3.42 -21.34 19.37
N ILE A 405 4.10 -20.78 18.36
CA ILE A 405 5.07 -19.70 18.57
C ILE A 405 4.31 -18.37 18.58
N ALA A 406 4.31 -17.69 19.72
CA ALA A 406 3.65 -16.39 19.86
C ALA A 406 4.29 -15.36 18.89
N PRO A 407 3.50 -14.70 18.02
CA PRO A 407 4.00 -13.65 17.16
C PRO A 407 4.60 -12.50 17.98
N THR A 408 5.79 -12.05 17.60
CA THR A 408 6.37 -10.82 18.15
C THR A 408 5.89 -9.62 17.33
N VAL A 409 5.94 -8.40 17.90
CA VAL A 409 5.61 -7.16 17.16
C VAL A 409 6.45 -7.05 15.87
N VAL A 410 7.72 -7.46 15.91
CA VAL A 410 8.60 -7.51 14.74
C VAL A 410 8.08 -8.48 13.67
N ALA A 411 7.63 -9.67 14.06
CA ALA A 411 7.06 -10.62 13.11
C ALA A 411 5.79 -10.08 12.44
N CYS A 412 4.90 -9.46 13.22
CA CYS A 412 3.70 -8.82 12.68
C CYS A 412 4.05 -7.63 11.77
N ASN A 413 5.05 -6.82 12.10
CA ASN A 413 5.49 -5.67 11.28
C ASN A 413 6.07 -6.11 9.93
N VAL A 414 6.86 -7.17 9.91
CA VAL A 414 7.43 -7.72 8.66
C VAL A 414 6.33 -8.34 7.79
N SER A 415 5.37 -9.06 8.39
CA SER A 415 4.19 -9.54 7.66
C SER A 415 3.35 -8.38 7.11
N LEU A 416 3.09 -7.35 7.93
CA LEU A 416 2.36 -6.16 7.50
C LEU A 416 3.07 -5.43 6.35
N TYR A 417 4.41 -5.39 6.35
CA TYR A 417 5.19 -4.82 5.25
C TYR A 417 4.94 -5.58 3.93
N GLY A 418 5.05 -6.91 3.93
CA GLY A 418 4.80 -7.72 2.74
C GLY A 418 3.36 -7.59 2.23
N LEU A 419 2.39 -7.48 3.15
CA LEU A 419 0.97 -7.29 2.82
C LEU A 419 0.67 -5.88 2.29
N ALA A 420 1.41 -4.87 2.75
CA ALA A 420 1.29 -3.50 2.28
C ALA A 420 1.75 -3.35 0.83
N GLU A 421 2.88 -3.97 0.46
CA GLU A 421 3.32 -4.04 -0.93
C GLU A 421 2.34 -4.82 -1.81
N GLY A 422 1.78 -5.93 -1.29
CA GLY A 422 0.77 -6.72 -2.00
C GLY A 422 -0.64 -6.11 -2.07
N GLY A 423 -0.91 -5.00 -1.37
CA GLY A 423 -2.23 -4.35 -1.33
C GLY A 423 -3.33 -5.18 -0.67
N ARG A 424 -2.99 -6.18 0.16
CA ARG A 424 -3.93 -7.17 0.73
C ARG A 424 -4.50 -6.69 2.06
N LEU A 425 -5.42 -5.72 2.02
CA LEU A 425 -5.95 -5.04 3.22
C LEU A 425 -6.65 -5.96 4.23
N ARG A 426 -7.42 -6.95 3.77
CA ARG A 426 -8.22 -7.81 4.68
C ARG A 426 -7.31 -8.59 5.65
N GLU A 427 -6.26 -9.19 5.12
CA GLU A 427 -5.29 -9.99 5.88
C GLU A 427 -4.40 -9.10 6.75
N ALA A 428 -3.99 -7.93 6.24
CA ALA A 428 -3.26 -6.94 7.02
C ALA A 428 -4.07 -6.48 8.24
N LYS A 429 -5.38 -6.25 8.08
CA LYS A 429 -6.27 -5.88 9.18
C LYS A 429 -6.38 -6.98 10.24
N LEU A 430 -6.50 -8.24 9.83
CA LEU A 430 -6.53 -9.37 10.76
C LEU A 430 -5.25 -9.49 11.59
N ILE A 431 -4.07 -9.26 10.97
CA ILE A 431 -2.80 -9.27 11.70
C ILE A 431 -2.69 -8.07 12.64
N PHE A 432 -3.07 -6.87 12.19
CA PHE A 432 -3.03 -5.65 13.00
C PHE A 432 -4.00 -5.71 14.20
N ASP A 433 -5.23 -6.19 13.99
CA ASP A 433 -6.18 -6.44 15.06
C ASP A 433 -5.64 -7.55 15.99
N GLY A 434 -4.97 -8.57 15.43
CA GLY A 434 -4.26 -9.59 16.19
C GLY A 434 -3.20 -9.03 17.15
N ILE A 435 -2.47 -7.97 16.78
CA ILE A 435 -1.53 -7.26 17.68
C ILE A 435 -2.29 -6.68 18.87
N LYS A 436 -3.42 -6.01 18.62
CA LYS A 436 -4.24 -5.36 19.66
C LYS A 436 -4.86 -6.38 20.63
N HIS A 437 -5.43 -7.47 20.10
CA HIS A 437 -6.07 -8.51 20.91
C HIS A 437 -5.06 -9.34 21.72
N SER A 438 -3.80 -9.38 21.29
CA SER A 438 -2.71 -10.03 22.03
C SER A 438 -2.16 -9.18 23.19
N GLY A 439 -2.69 -7.97 23.41
CA GLY A 439 -2.23 -7.04 24.45
C GLY A 439 -0.87 -6.38 24.15
N LEU A 440 -0.40 -6.46 22.90
CA LEU A 440 0.80 -5.77 22.45
C LEU A 440 0.42 -4.36 21.98
N VAL A 441 1.18 -3.35 22.40
CA VAL A 441 1.00 -1.97 21.91
C VAL A 441 1.62 -1.89 20.52
N PRO A 442 0.85 -1.57 19.46
CA PRO A 442 1.41 -1.37 18.13
C PRO A 442 2.42 -0.21 18.15
N ASP A 443 3.52 -0.36 17.43
CA ASP A 443 4.52 0.71 17.31
C ASP A 443 4.24 1.60 16.10
N SER A 444 4.99 2.71 15.98
CA SER A 444 4.84 3.62 14.84
C SER A 444 5.05 2.93 13.49
N ILE A 445 5.83 1.83 13.44
CA ILE A 445 6.08 1.07 12.22
C ILE A 445 4.83 0.26 11.85
N SER A 446 4.16 -0.38 12.82
CA SER A 446 2.88 -1.06 12.62
C SER A 446 1.84 -0.12 12.00
N TYR A 447 1.72 1.09 12.55
CA TYR A 447 0.81 2.12 12.04
C TYR A 447 1.21 2.60 10.64
N ASN A 448 2.50 2.83 10.37
CA ASN A 448 3.00 3.20 9.04
C ASN A 448 2.64 2.15 7.97
N MET A 449 2.86 0.88 8.27
CA MET A 449 2.57 -0.21 7.33
C MET A 449 1.07 -0.33 7.06
N MET A 450 0.25 -0.22 8.10
CA MET A 450 -1.20 -0.26 7.95
C MET A 450 -1.72 0.95 7.16
N MET A 451 -1.13 2.14 7.37
CA MET A 451 -1.43 3.34 6.58
C MET A 451 -1.11 3.14 5.09
N LYS A 452 0.01 2.47 4.78
CA LYS A 452 0.37 2.11 3.40
C LYS A 452 -0.59 1.08 2.78
N CYS A 453 -1.06 0.09 3.56
CA CYS A 453 -2.12 -0.84 3.12
C CYS A 453 -3.41 -0.10 2.74
N TYR A 454 -3.86 0.81 3.62
CA TYR A 454 -5.04 1.63 3.38
C TYR A 454 -4.88 2.52 2.14
N SER A 455 -3.66 3.06 1.93
CA SER A 455 -3.30 3.81 0.73
C SER A 455 -3.48 3.04 -0.55
N ASN A 456 -2.88 1.85 -0.64
CA ASN A 456 -2.94 1.02 -1.84
C ASN A 456 -4.35 0.50 -2.12
N SER A 457 -5.18 0.36 -1.07
CA SER A 457 -6.56 -0.11 -1.18
C SER A 457 -7.60 0.99 -1.38
N GLY A 458 -7.19 2.27 -1.41
CA GLY A 458 -8.09 3.42 -1.61
C GLY A 458 -9.11 3.63 -0.48
N LYS A 459 -8.80 3.18 0.73
CA LYS A 459 -9.69 3.17 1.90
C LYS A 459 -9.34 4.33 2.84
N ILE A 460 -9.85 5.51 2.55
CA ILE A 460 -9.37 6.78 3.13
C ILE A 460 -9.95 7.06 4.52
N ASP A 461 -11.25 6.83 4.73
CA ASP A 461 -11.89 7.14 6.01
C ASP A 461 -11.31 6.29 7.14
N GLU A 462 -11.04 5.01 6.87
CA GLU A 462 -10.37 4.14 7.84
C GLU A 462 -8.90 4.56 8.09
N ALA A 463 -8.23 5.17 7.10
CA ALA A 463 -6.87 5.69 7.25
C ALA A 463 -6.82 6.92 8.19
N ILE A 464 -7.78 7.84 8.07
CA ILE A 464 -7.92 9.00 8.97
C ILE A 464 -8.28 8.54 10.39
N GLN A 465 -9.17 7.56 10.50
CA GLN A 465 -9.53 6.96 11.79
C GLN A 465 -8.30 6.31 12.45
N LEU A 466 -7.46 5.61 11.68
CA LEU A 466 -6.23 5.00 12.17
C LEU A 466 -5.22 6.04 12.68
N LEU A 467 -5.10 7.19 12.02
CA LEU A 467 -4.25 8.29 12.49
C LEU A 467 -4.73 8.84 13.84
N SER A 468 -6.04 9.00 13.98
CA SER A 468 -6.65 9.46 15.25
C SER A 468 -6.40 8.45 16.37
N GLU A 469 -6.59 7.15 16.07
CA GLU A 469 -6.29 6.06 17.00
C GLU A 469 -4.82 6.02 17.42
N MET A 470 -3.90 6.31 16.50
CA MET A 470 -2.46 6.36 16.80
C MET A 470 -2.12 7.51 17.78
N ILE A 471 -2.75 8.67 17.60
CA ILE A 471 -2.59 9.83 18.49
C ILE A 471 -3.17 9.52 19.88
N ASP A 472 -4.35 8.90 19.93
CA ASP A 472 -5.01 8.51 21.18
C ASP A 472 -4.21 7.46 21.97
N ASN A 473 -3.52 6.56 21.27
CA ASN A 473 -2.61 5.58 21.87
C ASN A 473 -1.24 6.17 22.28
N GLY A 474 -1.02 7.48 22.10
CA GLY A 474 0.19 8.18 22.51
C GLY A 474 1.40 7.97 21.60
N CYS A 475 1.21 7.45 20.38
CA CYS A 475 2.27 7.33 19.37
C CYS A 475 2.38 8.64 18.58
N GLN A 476 3.58 9.22 18.51
CA GLN A 476 3.78 10.45 17.74
C GLN A 476 3.79 10.18 16.23
N PRO A 477 3.01 10.92 15.42
CA PRO A 477 3.04 10.78 13.98
C PRO A 477 4.36 11.24 13.38
N ASP A 478 4.91 10.41 12.49
CA ASP A 478 6.03 10.81 11.65
C ASP A 478 5.55 11.57 10.40
N VAL A 479 6.43 12.38 9.82
CA VAL A 479 6.19 13.11 8.55
C VAL A 479 5.78 12.16 7.42
N ILE A 480 6.26 10.91 7.44
CA ILE A 480 5.95 9.89 6.43
C ILE A 480 4.47 9.50 6.45
N ILE A 481 3.85 9.40 7.64
CA ILE A 481 2.42 9.06 7.79
C ILE A 481 1.56 10.15 7.18
N ILE A 482 1.84 11.40 7.54
CA ILE A 482 1.06 12.54 7.07
C ILE A 482 1.25 12.70 5.55
N ASN A 483 2.46 12.55 5.02
CA ASN A 483 2.70 12.59 3.57
C ASN A 483 1.95 11.47 2.83
N SER A 484 1.97 10.26 3.37
CA SER A 484 1.24 9.13 2.78
C SER A 484 -0.26 9.39 2.79
N LEU A 485 -0.78 9.97 3.87
CA LEU A 485 -2.20 10.30 4.00
C LEU A 485 -2.62 11.48 3.11
N ILE A 486 -1.75 12.47 2.91
CA ILE A 486 -1.97 13.54 1.92
C ILE A 486 -2.03 12.94 0.51
N ASP A 487 -1.11 12.02 0.16
CA ASP A 487 -1.11 11.34 -1.14
C ASP A 487 -2.40 10.51 -1.36
N THR A 488 -2.87 9.78 -0.35
CA THR A 488 -4.12 9.01 -0.44
C THR A 488 -5.33 9.89 -0.62
N LEU A 489 -5.40 11.01 0.10
CA LEU A 489 -6.49 11.98 -0.01
C LEU A 489 -6.57 12.60 -1.41
N TYR A 490 -5.42 12.89 -2.04
CA TYR A 490 -5.38 13.36 -3.42
C TYR A 490 -5.75 12.29 -4.44
N LYS A 491 -5.35 11.03 -4.22
CA LYS A 491 -5.78 9.90 -5.06
C LYS A 491 -7.30 9.73 -5.02
N ALA A 492 -7.89 9.96 -3.85
CA ALA A 492 -9.32 9.86 -3.59
C ALA A 492 -10.17 11.10 -3.95
N ASP A 493 -9.56 12.13 -4.52
CA ASP A 493 -10.24 13.38 -4.91
C ASP A 493 -10.86 14.16 -3.73
N ARG A 494 -10.22 14.10 -2.54
CA ARG A 494 -10.60 14.83 -1.32
C ARG A 494 -9.55 15.88 -0.90
N PRO A 495 -9.35 16.95 -1.68
CA PRO A 495 -8.24 17.88 -1.48
C PRO A 495 -8.37 18.79 -0.25
N SER A 496 -9.59 19.13 0.16
CA SER A 496 -9.84 19.98 1.33
C SER A 496 -9.27 19.36 2.61
N GLU A 497 -9.49 18.05 2.78
CA GLU A 497 -8.98 17.29 3.91
C GLU A 497 -7.46 17.08 3.81
N ALA A 498 -6.92 16.92 2.59
CA ALA A 498 -5.46 16.86 2.39
C ALA A 498 -4.78 18.15 2.88
N TRP A 499 -5.39 19.30 2.61
CA TRP A 499 -4.89 20.59 3.09
C TRP A 499 -5.01 20.74 4.61
N GLU A 500 -6.09 20.24 5.20
CA GLU A 500 -6.24 20.18 6.66
C GLU A 500 -5.13 19.35 7.30
N MET A 501 -4.75 18.22 6.68
CA MET A 501 -3.65 17.37 7.16
C MET A 501 -2.29 18.05 7.08
N PHE A 502 -2.05 18.85 6.02
CA PHE A 502 -0.86 19.70 5.95
C PHE A 502 -0.85 20.78 7.05
N CYS A 503 -2.01 21.37 7.36
CA CYS A 503 -2.12 22.33 8.47
C CYS A 503 -1.84 21.64 9.82
N LYS A 504 -2.37 20.43 10.03
CA LYS A 504 -2.11 19.60 11.21
C LYS A 504 -0.62 19.27 11.41
N MET A 505 0.21 19.24 10.36
CA MET A 505 1.66 19.10 10.54
C MET A 505 2.26 20.23 11.37
N LYS A 506 1.78 21.47 11.19
CA LYS A 506 2.25 22.62 11.98
C LYS A 506 1.83 22.50 13.44
N ASP A 507 0.60 22.05 13.68
CA ASP A 507 0.07 21.84 15.03
C ASP A 507 0.83 20.74 15.77
N LEU A 508 1.21 19.68 15.05
CA LEU A 508 2.04 18.57 15.53
C LEU A 508 3.54 18.93 15.63
N LYS A 509 3.93 20.16 15.30
CA LYS A 509 5.33 20.65 15.27
C LYS A 509 6.26 19.82 14.38
N LEU A 510 5.73 19.22 13.32
CA LEU A 510 6.50 18.49 12.32
C LEU A 510 7.02 19.46 11.26
N VAL A 511 8.30 19.32 10.88
CA VAL A 511 8.90 20.14 9.82
C VAL A 511 8.59 19.51 8.45
N PRO A 512 7.91 20.24 7.53
CA PRO A 512 7.66 19.75 6.19
C PRO A 512 8.97 19.46 5.44
N THR A 513 8.99 18.41 4.63
CA THR A 513 10.15 18.03 3.81
C THR A 513 9.89 18.32 2.33
N VAL A 514 10.93 18.24 1.50
CA VAL A 514 10.80 18.34 0.02
C VAL A 514 9.73 17.38 -0.51
N VAL A 515 9.62 16.17 0.04
CA VAL A 515 8.60 15.18 -0.33
C VAL A 515 7.19 15.69 -0.03
N THR A 516 6.97 16.31 1.13
CA THR A 516 5.68 16.90 1.52
C THR A 516 5.21 17.94 0.51
N TYR A 517 6.11 18.87 0.14
CA TYR A 517 5.81 19.91 -0.85
C TYR A 517 5.57 19.31 -2.24
N ASN A 518 6.34 18.31 -2.67
CA ASN A 518 6.15 17.66 -3.97
C ASN A 518 4.78 16.94 -4.04
N THR A 519 4.37 16.21 -3.00
CA THR A 519 3.06 15.55 -2.95
C THR A 519 1.91 16.56 -3.06
N LEU A 520 2.00 17.69 -2.34
CA LEU A 520 1.00 18.76 -2.41
C LEU A 520 1.00 19.47 -3.78
N LEU A 521 2.17 19.73 -4.37
CA LEU A 521 2.28 20.33 -5.71
C LEU A 521 1.66 19.42 -6.78
N ALA A 522 1.89 18.10 -6.69
CA ALA A 522 1.26 17.12 -7.58
C ALA A 522 -0.27 17.10 -7.40
N GLY A 523 -0.74 17.16 -6.16
CA GLY A 523 -2.16 17.27 -5.81
C GLY A 523 -2.83 18.51 -6.40
N PHE A 524 -2.24 19.69 -6.20
CA PHE A 524 -2.73 20.94 -6.80
C PHE A 524 -2.71 20.93 -8.33
N GLY A 525 -1.74 20.22 -8.93
CA GLY A 525 -1.70 20.00 -10.37
C GLY A 525 -2.90 19.22 -10.89
N LYS A 526 -3.37 18.21 -10.15
CA LYS A 526 -4.57 17.44 -10.49
C LYS A 526 -5.86 18.26 -10.33
N GLU A 527 -5.94 19.13 -9.33
CA GLU A 527 -7.10 20.01 -9.10
C GLU A 527 -7.20 21.20 -10.09
N GLY A 528 -6.11 21.56 -10.76
CA GLY A 528 -6.05 22.76 -11.60
C GLY A 528 -5.83 24.07 -10.85
N LYS A 529 -5.42 24.03 -9.57
CA LYS A 529 -5.18 25.22 -8.75
C LYS A 529 -3.75 25.76 -8.91
N VAL A 530 -3.46 26.32 -10.09
CA VAL A 530 -2.12 26.82 -10.45
C VAL A 530 -1.63 27.95 -9.52
N GLN A 531 -2.49 28.90 -9.15
CA GLN A 531 -2.09 30.03 -8.28
C GLN A 531 -1.65 29.60 -6.88
N GLU A 532 -2.32 28.60 -6.30
CA GLU A 532 -1.96 28.06 -4.99
C GLU A 532 -0.68 27.22 -5.07
N SER A 533 -0.41 26.55 -6.20
CA SER A 533 0.85 25.84 -6.40
C SER A 533 2.05 26.81 -6.41
N PHE A 534 1.91 28.00 -6.99
CA PHE A 534 2.95 29.05 -6.94
C PHE A 534 3.20 29.56 -5.51
N LYS A 535 2.13 29.80 -4.74
CA LYS A 535 2.27 30.18 -3.32
C LYS A 535 2.98 29.09 -2.53
N LEU A 536 2.63 27.83 -2.76
CA LEU A 536 3.26 26.70 -2.08
C LEU A 536 4.74 26.55 -2.45
N PHE A 537 5.09 26.70 -3.74
CA PHE A 537 6.49 26.67 -4.20
C PHE A 537 7.31 27.81 -3.58
N LYS A 538 6.73 29.01 -3.45
CA LYS A 538 7.38 30.13 -2.75
C LYS A 538 7.55 29.86 -1.26
N ASN A 539 6.50 29.35 -0.60
CA ASN A 539 6.56 28.98 0.82
C ASN A 539 7.65 27.93 1.08
N MET A 540 7.90 26.99 0.15
CA MET A 540 8.99 26.03 0.27
C MET A 540 10.37 26.72 0.33
N MET A 541 10.59 27.73 -0.51
CA MET A 541 11.83 28.52 -0.51
C MET A 541 11.96 29.37 0.76
N ASP A 542 10.86 30.00 1.20
CA ASP A 542 10.83 30.83 2.41
C ASP A 542 11.06 30.00 3.70
N CYS A 543 10.65 28.73 3.69
CA CYS A 543 10.92 27.77 4.77
C CYS A 543 12.36 27.21 4.76
N GLY A 544 13.23 27.66 3.85
CA GLY A 544 14.62 27.20 3.76
C GLY A 544 14.79 25.79 3.19
N CYS A 545 13.79 25.27 2.47
CA CYS A 545 13.85 23.97 1.79
C CYS A 545 14.21 24.19 0.31
N PRO A 546 15.45 23.94 -0.14
CA PRO A 546 15.82 24.19 -1.53
C PRO A 546 15.12 23.20 -2.47
N PRO A 547 14.53 23.68 -3.59
CA PRO A 547 13.94 22.82 -4.59
C PRO A 547 15.02 21.99 -5.30
N ASN A 548 14.68 20.75 -5.63
CA ASN A 548 15.54 19.86 -6.42
C ASN A 548 14.92 19.60 -7.81
N THR A 549 15.64 18.86 -8.67
CA THR A 549 15.15 18.48 -10.01
C THR A 549 13.76 17.84 -9.97
N ILE A 550 13.45 17.03 -8.96
CA ILE A 550 12.14 16.38 -8.82
C ILE A 550 11.05 17.42 -8.51
N THR A 551 11.31 18.38 -7.61
CA THR A 551 10.37 19.47 -7.29
C THR A 551 10.06 20.31 -8.53
N PHE A 552 11.08 20.68 -9.31
CA PHE A 552 10.86 21.40 -10.56
C PHE A 552 10.09 20.54 -11.57
N ASN A 553 10.43 19.27 -11.74
CA ASN A 553 9.70 18.36 -12.63
C ASN A 553 8.22 18.22 -12.25
N THR A 554 7.90 18.08 -10.96
CA THR A 554 6.52 18.03 -10.47
C THR A 554 5.81 19.37 -10.69
N PHE A 555 6.50 20.49 -10.50
CA PHE A 555 5.94 21.82 -10.73
C PHE A 555 5.67 22.09 -12.22
N LEU A 556 6.60 21.71 -13.10
CA LEU A 556 6.44 21.79 -14.55
C LEU A 556 5.29 20.89 -15.03
N ASP A 557 5.18 19.67 -14.49
CA ASP A 557 4.06 18.76 -14.81
C ASP A 557 2.71 19.34 -14.39
N CYS A 558 2.64 19.97 -13.22
CA CYS A 558 1.47 20.70 -12.74
C CYS A 558 1.06 21.84 -13.69
N LEU A 559 2.02 22.63 -14.17
CA LEU A 559 1.75 23.73 -15.12
C LEU A 559 1.34 23.21 -16.50
N CYS A 560 2.06 22.21 -17.03
CA CYS A 560 1.81 21.62 -18.34
C CYS A 560 0.45 20.91 -18.41
N LYS A 561 0.01 20.22 -17.36
CA LYS A 561 -1.33 19.58 -17.30
C LYS A 561 -2.47 20.60 -17.32
N ASN A 562 -2.22 21.80 -16.80
CA ASN A 562 -3.19 22.88 -16.70
C ASN A 562 -3.10 23.90 -17.83
N TYR A 563 -2.42 23.57 -18.94
CA TYR A 563 -2.26 24.40 -20.13
C TYR A 563 -1.52 25.73 -19.92
N GLU A 564 -0.79 25.89 -18.81
CA GLU A 564 0.00 27.09 -18.49
C GLU A 564 1.46 26.92 -18.94
N VAL A 565 1.65 26.65 -20.23
CA VAL A 565 2.96 26.22 -20.78
C VAL A 565 3.99 27.35 -20.78
N ASP A 566 3.59 28.61 -21.01
CA ASP A 566 4.52 29.75 -20.98
C ASP A 566 5.14 29.97 -19.60
N LEU A 567 4.34 29.78 -18.54
CA LEU A 567 4.82 29.83 -17.17
C LEU A 567 5.75 28.65 -16.86
N ALA A 568 5.47 27.47 -17.42
CA ALA A 568 6.35 26.30 -17.31
C ALA A 568 7.72 26.57 -17.98
N LEU A 569 7.74 27.14 -19.18
CA LEU A 569 8.98 27.52 -19.88
C LEU A 569 9.80 28.52 -19.06
N LYS A 570 9.16 29.54 -18.47
CA LYS A 570 9.84 30.50 -17.59
C LYS A 570 10.47 29.80 -16.38
N LYS A 571 9.79 28.82 -15.79
CA LYS A 571 10.31 28.05 -14.66
C LYS A 571 11.41 27.06 -15.02
N LEU A 572 11.44 26.57 -16.25
CA LEU A 572 12.57 25.79 -16.77
C LEU A 572 13.85 26.64 -16.82
N TYR A 573 13.75 27.90 -17.24
CA TYR A 573 14.91 28.82 -17.20
C TYR A 573 15.38 29.07 -15.77
N GLU A 574 14.47 29.31 -14.83
CA GLU A 574 14.80 29.49 -13.40
C GLU A 574 15.47 28.25 -12.79
N MET A 575 15.05 27.04 -13.20
CA MET A 575 15.70 25.78 -12.82
C MET A 575 17.18 25.75 -13.26
N THR A 576 17.46 26.20 -14.49
CA THR A 576 18.83 26.27 -15.01
C THR A 576 19.69 27.34 -14.33
N GLU A 577 19.10 28.50 -13.96
CA GLU A 577 19.79 29.55 -13.20
C GLU A 577 20.15 29.11 -11.77
N MET A 578 19.28 28.30 -11.15
CA MET A 578 19.50 27.71 -9.83
C MET A 578 20.47 26.51 -9.84
N GLY A 579 21.11 26.21 -10.97
CA GLY A 579 22.10 25.14 -11.10
C GLY A 579 21.53 23.72 -11.09
N CYS A 580 20.21 23.55 -11.22
CA CYS A 580 19.57 22.24 -11.36
C CYS A 580 19.56 21.84 -12.84
N LEU A 581 20.27 20.77 -13.21
CA LEU A 581 20.33 20.30 -14.59
C LEU A 581 19.01 19.60 -14.99
N PRO A 582 18.39 19.97 -16.14
CA PRO A 582 17.23 19.27 -16.67
C PRO A 582 17.54 17.81 -17.00
N ASP A 583 16.65 16.89 -16.60
CA ASP A 583 16.75 15.48 -16.93
C ASP A 583 15.82 15.09 -18.11
N CYS A 584 15.84 13.82 -18.54
CA CYS A 584 14.99 13.37 -19.67
C CYS A 584 13.51 13.55 -19.32
N PHE A 585 13.15 13.42 -18.03
CA PHE A 585 11.80 13.63 -17.56
C PHE A 585 11.39 15.11 -17.70
N THR A 586 12.27 16.06 -17.33
CA THR A 586 12.03 17.50 -17.50
C THR A 586 11.67 17.85 -18.94
N TYR A 587 12.46 17.37 -19.91
CA TYR A 587 12.20 17.62 -21.32
C TYR A 587 10.92 16.92 -21.80
N ASN A 588 10.67 15.67 -21.39
CA ASN A 588 9.45 14.94 -21.73
C ASN A 588 8.19 15.65 -21.22
N THR A 589 8.22 16.20 -20.00
CA THR A 589 7.11 16.96 -19.42
C THR A 589 6.82 18.25 -20.20
N ILE A 590 7.86 18.99 -20.61
CA ILE A 590 7.70 20.20 -21.43
C ILE A 590 7.20 19.85 -22.83
N ILE A 591 7.77 18.82 -23.46
CA ILE A 591 7.31 18.32 -24.77
C ILE A 591 5.84 17.91 -24.69
N TYR A 592 5.43 17.22 -23.63
CA TYR A 592 4.04 16.84 -23.39
C TYR A 592 3.12 18.07 -23.26
N GLY A 593 3.51 19.06 -22.45
CA GLY A 593 2.75 20.31 -22.31
C GLY A 593 2.59 21.06 -23.64
N LEU A 594 3.68 21.22 -24.38
CA LEU A 594 3.69 21.87 -25.71
C LEU A 594 2.88 21.08 -26.74
N ALA A 595 2.92 19.76 -26.71
CA ALA A 595 2.12 18.90 -27.58
C ALA A 595 0.61 19.04 -27.29
N LYS A 596 0.22 19.12 -26.01
CA LYS A 596 -1.16 19.38 -25.61
C LYS A 596 -1.67 20.76 -26.02
N ASP A 597 -0.82 21.77 -25.92
CA ASP A 597 -1.11 23.15 -26.34
C ASP A 597 -1.01 23.36 -27.87
N ASN A 598 -0.80 22.29 -28.64
CA ASN A 598 -0.61 22.28 -30.10
C ASN A 598 0.60 23.11 -30.61
N ARG A 599 1.57 23.48 -29.75
CA ARG A 599 2.81 24.20 -30.09
C ARG A 599 3.94 23.25 -30.51
N ILE A 600 3.67 22.45 -31.53
CA ILE A 600 4.51 21.29 -31.88
C ILE A 600 5.88 21.68 -32.44
N SER A 601 6.00 22.84 -33.09
CA SER A 601 7.29 23.35 -33.57
C SER A 601 8.28 23.59 -32.44
N GLU A 602 7.80 24.11 -31.30
CA GLU A 602 8.60 24.31 -30.10
C GLU A 602 8.92 22.98 -29.41
N ALA A 603 7.96 22.04 -29.39
CA ALA A 603 8.20 20.68 -28.89
C ALA A 603 9.34 19.99 -29.67
N PHE A 604 9.40 20.16 -30.99
CA PHE A 604 10.52 19.68 -31.82
C PHE A 604 11.85 20.35 -31.48
N TRP A 605 11.83 21.65 -31.21
CA TRP A 605 13.04 22.37 -30.79
C TRP A 605 13.58 21.81 -29.46
N PHE A 606 12.72 21.58 -28.47
CA PHE A 606 13.09 20.95 -27.21
C PHE A 606 13.54 19.50 -27.37
N TYR A 607 12.94 18.73 -28.28
CA TYR A 607 13.42 17.39 -28.63
C TYR A 607 14.84 17.42 -29.21
N HIS A 608 15.14 18.37 -30.10
CA HIS A 608 16.49 18.55 -30.63
C HIS A 608 17.50 19.02 -29.58
N GLN A 609 17.09 19.88 -28.63
CA GLN A 609 17.92 20.25 -27.49
C GLN A 609 18.22 19.04 -26.60
N MET A 610 17.19 18.25 -26.28
CA MET A 610 17.35 17.03 -25.51
C MET A 610 18.35 16.09 -26.20
N ARG A 611 18.26 15.90 -27.53
CA ARG A 611 19.18 15.05 -28.31
C ARG A 611 20.63 15.51 -28.24
N LYS A 612 20.90 16.81 -28.13
CA LYS A 612 22.27 17.33 -28.01
C LYS A 612 22.88 16.98 -26.65
N THR A 613 22.06 16.90 -25.61
CA THR A 613 22.52 16.69 -24.24
C THR A 613 22.40 15.24 -23.77
N MET A 614 21.36 14.51 -24.21
CA MET A 614 20.95 13.20 -23.69
C MET A 614 20.24 12.34 -24.75
N HIS A 615 20.14 11.04 -24.48
CA HIS A 615 19.45 10.09 -25.36
C HIS A 615 17.93 10.08 -25.10
N PRO A 616 17.09 10.21 -26.14
CA PRO A 616 15.65 10.02 -26.01
C PRO A 616 15.30 8.61 -25.52
N ASP A 617 14.29 8.52 -24.66
CA ASP A 617 13.72 7.26 -24.17
C ASP A 617 12.42 6.91 -24.91
N TYR A 618 11.89 5.71 -24.68
CA TYR A 618 10.60 5.30 -25.25
C TYR A 618 9.46 6.24 -24.81
N VAL A 619 9.55 6.84 -23.62
CA VAL A 619 8.58 7.83 -23.10
C VAL A 619 8.58 9.11 -23.94
N THR A 620 9.73 9.54 -24.44
CA THR A 620 9.85 10.65 -25.40
C THR A 620 9.05 10.36 -26.67
N LEU A 621 9.13 9.13 -27.20
CA LEU A 621 8.37 8.74 -28.40
C LEU A 621 6.86 8.71 -28.13
N TYR A 622 6.45 8.15 -26.99
CA TYR A 622 5.04 8.11 -26.59
C TYR A 622 4.43 9.49 -26.35
N THR A 623 5.22 10.48 -25.94
CA THR A 623 4.74 11.84 -25.68
C THR A 623 4.77 12.73 -26.93
N LEU A 624 5.81 12.62 -27.76
CA LEU A 624 5.98 13.46 -28.94
C LEU A 624 5.16 12.98 -30.15
N LEU A 625 5.17 11.68 -30.46
CA LEU A 625 4.58 11.18 -31.71
C LEU A 625 3.06 11.38 -31.81
N PRO A 626 2.24 11.14 -30.76
CA PRO A 626 0.80 11.44 -30.82
C PRO A 626 0.52 12.90 -31.14
N GLY A 627 1.24 13.84 -30.51
CA GLY A 627 1.13 15.27 -30.78
C GLY A 627 1.51 15.64 -32.22
N VAL A 628 2.64 15.11 -32.71
CA VAL A 628 3.12 15.38 -34.07
C VAL A 628 2.17 14.83 -35.14
N VAL A 629 1.65 13.61 -34.95
CA VAL A 629 0.69 12.99 -35.88
C VAL A 629 -0.66 13.72 -35.82
N LYS A 630 -1.08 14.20 -34.65
CA LYS A 630 -2.28 15.06 -34.50
C LYS A 630 -2.20 16.33 -35.35
N ALA A 631 -1.02 16.95 -35.48
CA ALA A 631 -0.82 18.10 -36.37
C ALA A 631 -0.63 17.77 -37.85
N GLY A 632 -0.69 16.48 -38.23
CA GLY A 632 -0.55 16.05 -39.62
C GLY A 632 0.90 16.08 -40.15
N MET A 633 1.91 16.25 -39.29
CA MET A 633 3.32 16.25 -39.68
C MET A 633 3.90 14.82 -39.73
N VAL A 634 3.28 13.95 -40.52
CA VAL A 634 3.59 12.50 -40.58
C VAL A 634 5.05 12.21 -40.96
N GLU A 635 5.62 12.98 -41.89
CA GLU A 635 7.03 12.82 -42.31
C GLU A 635 8.05 13.17 -41.21
N ASN A 636 7.72 14.15 -40.36
CA ASN A 636 8.58 14.48 -39.23
C ASN A 636 8.46 13.44 -38.12
N ALA A 637 7.25 12.91 -37.87
CA ALA A 637 7.05 11.77 -36.97
C ALA A 637 7.85 10.54 -37.43
N PHE A 638 7.87 10.27 -38.73
CA PHE A 638 8.67 9.18 -39.30
C PHE A 638 10.18 9.38 -39.05
N LYS A 639 10.72 10.57 -39.32
CA LYS A 639 12.15 10.87 -39.08
C LYS A 639 12.55 10.69 -37.61
N VAL A 640 11.68 11.05 -36.67
CA VAL A 640 11.92 10.83 -35.23
C VAL A 640 12.03 9.35 -34.90
N VAL A 641 11.17 8.52 -35.50
CA VAL A 641 11.21 7.06 -35.34
C VAL A 641 12.47 6.47 -35.99
N GLU A 642 12.79 6.87 -37.22
CA GLU A 642 13.97 6.44 -37.94
C GLU A 642 15.27 6.77 -37.17
N ASP A 643 15.39 8.01 -36.68
CA ASP A 643 16.53 8.47 -35.88
C ASP A 643 16.68 7.67 -34.57
N PHE A 644 15.57 7.31 -33.92
CA PHE A 644 15.58 6.53 -32.68
C PHE A 644 16.06 5.08 -32.90
N PHE A 645 15.60 4.44 -33.98
CA PHE A 645 15.97 3.06 -34.32
C PHE A 645 17.37 2.94 -34.93
N TYR A 646 17.90 4.01 -35.55
CA TYR A 646 19.29 4.03 -36.02
C TYR A 646 20.29 3.86 -34.86
N HIS A 647 19.99 4.42 -33.69
CA HIS A 647 20.83 4.36 -32.50
C HIS A 647 20.50 3.17 -31.57
N SER A 648 19.27 2.67 -31.59
CA SER A 648 18.77 1.59 -30.73
C SER A 648 18.69 0.26 -31.49
N ARG A 649 19.84 -0.35 -31.83
CA ARG A 649 19.95 -1.55 -32.68
C ARG A 649 19.29 -2.86 -32.15
N SER A 650 18.57 -2.88 -31.03
CA SER A 650 18.30 -4.13 -30.30
C SER A 650 16.86 -4.57 -30.03
N ASN A 651 15.78 -3.85 -30.38
CA ASN A 651 14.41 -4.35 -30.07
C ASN A 651 13.32 -4.01 -31.12
N LEU A 652 13.54 -4.37 -32.39
CA LEU A 652 12.52 -4.30 -33.45
C LEU A 652 11.34 -5.29 -33.28
N SER A 653 11.41 -6.20 -32.30
CA SER A 653 10.47 -7.31 -32.12
C SER A 653 9.38 -7.07 -31.06
N ASN A 654 9.40 -5.96 -30.32
CA ASN A 654 8.47 -5.78 -29.20
C ASN A 654 7.05 -5.43 -29.68
N SER A 655 6.20 -6.46 -29.82
CA SER A 655 4.78 -6.35 -30.20
C SER A 655 4.01 -5.34 -29.34
N PHE A 656 4.34 -5.26 -28.05
CA PHE A 656 3.64 -4.43 -27.07
C PHE A 656 3.96 -2.94 -27.22
N PHE A 657 5.18 -2.60 -27.65
CA PHE A 657 5.60 -1.21 -27.87
C PHE A 657 4.72 -0.53 -28.93
N TRP A 658 4.56 -1.19 -30.08
CA TRP A 658 3.81 -0.65 -31.21
C TRP A 658 2.30 -0.61 -30.96
N GLU A 659 1.75 -1.59 -30.22
CA GLU A 659 0.34 -1.59 -29.82
C GLU A 659 0.02 -0.34 -28.98
N ASN A 660 0.81 -0.07 -27.94
CA ASN A 660 0.63 1.09 -27.07
C ASN A 660 0.88 2.42 -27.78
N LEU A 661 1.87 2.48 -28.68
CA LEU A 661 2.19 3.70 -29.41
C LEU A 661 1.04 4.07 -30.36
N MET A 662 0.53 3.08 -31.10
CA MET A 662 -0.60 3.29 -31.99
C MET A 662 -1.89 3.59 -31.22
N GLU A 663 -2.10 2.99 -30.05
CA GLU A 663 -3.23 3.33 -29.18
C GLU A 663 -3.15 4.80 -28.72
N GLY A 664 -1.97 5.27 -28.30
CA GLY A 664 -1.75 6.69 -27.97
C GLY A 664 -2.01 7.63 -29.14
N ILE A 665 -1.50 7.30 -30.33
CA ILE A 665 -1.72 8.11 -31.56
C ILE A 665 -3.21 8.12 -31.95
N LEU A 666 -3.90 6.99 -31.89
CA LEU A 666 -5.32 6.90 -32.27
C LEU A 666 -6.26 7.62 -31.29
N ASN A 667 -5.86 7.76 -30.03
CA ASN A 667 -6.61 8.52 -29.03
C ASN A 667 -6.54 10.04 -29.26
N GLU A 668 -5.39 10.55 -29.71
CA GLU A 668 -5.15 12.00 -29.83
C GLU A 668 -5.28 12.54 -31.26
N ALA A 669 -4.98 11.75 -32.29
CA ALA A 669 -4.91 12.19 -33.68
C ALA A 669 -6.17 11.86 -34.49
N LYS A 670 -6.38 12.61 -35.58
CA LYS A 670 -7.39 12.26 -36.60
C LYS A 670 -7.01 10.91 -37.24
N LEU A 671 -8.03 10.09 -37.47
CA LEU A 671 -7.90 8.72 -37.97
C LEU A 671 -7.10 8.64 -39.29
N ASP A 672 -7.27 9.61 -40.19
CA ASP A 672 -6.59 9.63 -41.48
C ASP A 672 -5.06 9.81 -41.35
N TYR A 673 -4.61 10.62 -40.38
CA TYR A 673 -3.18 10.82 -40.10
C TYR A 673 -2.55 9.59 -39.43
N ALA A 674 -3.29 8.93 -38.54
CA ALA A 674 -2.84 7.68 -37.92
C ALA A 674 -2.71 6.55 -38.97
N ILE A 675 -3.65 6.48 -39.92
CA ILE A 675 -3.59 5.52 -41.04
C ILE A 675 -2.39 5.82 -41.94
N SER A 676 -2.18 7.07 -42.35
CA SER A 676 -1.05 7.48 -43.19
C SER A 676 0.31 7.17 -42.52
N PHE A 677 0.42 7.42 -41.22
CA PHE A 677 1.61 7.08 -40.44
C PHE A 677 1.85 5.56 -40.40
N THR A 678 0.79 4.77 -40.21
CA THR A 678 0.87 3.30 -40.22
C THR A 678 1.30 2.77 -41.59
N GLU A 679 0.70 3.27 -42.67
CA GLU A 679 1.06 2.91 -44.05
C GLU A 679 2.54 3.21 -44.32
N ARG A 680 3.05 4.35 -43.82
CA ARG A 680 4.45 4.74 -44.02
C ARG A 680 5.43 3.86 -43.23
N LEU A 681 5.15 3.59 -41.95
CA LEU A 681 5.99 2.72 -41.10
C LEU A 681 6.16 1.32 -41.70
N VAL A 682 5.08 0.77 -42.26
CA VAL A 682 5.09 -0.53 -42.91
C VAL A 682 5.79 -0.47 -44.27
N SER A 683 5.62 0.61 -45.05
CA SER A 683 6.25 0.75 -46.36
C SER A 683 7.77 0.72 -46.35
N VAL A 684 8.39 1.18 -45.25
CA VAL A 684 9.85 1.22 -45.10
C VAL A 684 10.40 -0.06 -44.43
N GLY A 685 9.53 -0.98 -44.00
CA GLY A 685 9.95 -2.27 -43.45
C GLY A 685 10.49 -2.23 -42.01
N LEU A 686 10.33 -1.11 -41.30
CA LEU A 686 10.68 -0.98 -39.87
C LEU A 686 9.81 -1.87 -38.97
N CYS A 687 8.60 -2.19 -39.41
CA CYS A 687 7.67 -3.05 -38.70
C CYS A 687 7.25 -4.26 -39.55
N LYS A 688 7.59 -5.47 -39.09
CA LYS A 688 7.13 -6.73 -39.70
C LYS A 688 5.98 -7.40 -38.92
N ASN A 689 5.61 -6.85 -37.77
CA ASN A 689 4.65 -7.45 -36.84
C ASN A 689 3.22 -7.01 -37.17
N GLY A 690 2.32 -7.96 -37.40
CA GLY A 690 0.88 -7.72 -37.62
C GLY A 690 0.12 -7.13 -36.42
N SER A 691 0.77 -6.93 -35.27
CA SER A 691 0.17 -6.37 -34.04
C SER A 691 -0.18 -4.89 -34.15
N ILE A 692 0.49 -4.14 -35.04
CA ILE A 692 0.20 -2.72 -35.32
C ILE A 692 -1.23 -2.53 -35.85
N MET A 693 -1.76 -3.57 -36.50
CA MET A 693 -3.09 -3.55 -37.10
C MET A 693 -4.20 -3.65 -36.06
N VAL A 694 -3.93 -4.20 -34.86
CA VAL A 694 -4.93 -4.46 -33.82
C VAL A 694 -5.59 -3.18 -33.29
N PRO A 695 -4.84 -2.14 -32.83
CA PRO A 695 -5.45 -0.89 -32.38
C PRO A 695 -6.19 -0.15 -33.50
N VAL A 696 -5.63 -0.16 -34.71
CA VAL A 696 -6.21 0.53 -35.89
C VAL A 696 -7.55 -0.10 -36.25
N PHE A 697 -7.63 -1.43 -36.35
CA PHE A 697 -8.87 -2.13 -36.66
C PHE A 697 -9.91 -1.99 -35.55
N ARG A 698 -9.50 -2.05 -34.27
CA ARG A 698 -10.41 -1.82 -33.14
C ARG A 698 -11.08 -0.44 -33.20
N VAL A 699 -10.31 0.62 -33.47
CA VAL A 699 -10.83 1.99 -33.56
C VAL A 699 -11.70 2.18 -34.81
N LEU A 700 -11.31 1.58 -35.93
CA LEU A 700 -12.11 1.59 -37.16
C LEU A 700 -13.46 0.89 -36.99
N SER A 701 -13.49 -0.27 -36.32
CA SER A 701 -14.71 -1.00 -36.00
C SER A 701 -15.63 -0.19 -35.08
N LYS A 702 -15.10 0.40 -33.99
CA LYS A 702 -15.88 1.28 -33.11
C LYS A 702 -16.49 2.49 -33.83
N LYS A 703 -15.80 3.04 -34.83
CA LYS A 703 -16.27 4.18 -35.64
C LYS A 703 -17.16 3.76 -36.82
N LYS A 704 -17.56 2.48 -36.93
CA LYS A 704 -18.34 1.92 -38.04
C LYS A 704 -17.72 2.16 -39.42
N LYS A 705 -16.39 2.20 -39.50
CA LYS A 705 -15.62 2.34 -40.75
C LYS A 705 -14.87 1.04 -41.10
N SER A 706 -15.50 -0.11 -40.87
CA SER A 706 -14.88 -1.43 -41.04
C SER A 706 -14.54 -1.78 -42.50
N LEU A 707 -15.17 -1.09 -43.48
CA LEU A 707 -14.81 -1.17 -44.90
C LEU A 707 -13.41 -0.61 -45.21
N ASP A 708 -13.04 0.49 -44.57
CA ASP A 708 -11.71 1.08 -44.73
C ASP A 708 -10.65 0.19 -44.07
N ALA A 709 -11.00 -0.46 -42.95
CA ALA A 709 -10.16 -1.47 -42.30
C ALA A 709 -9.91 -2.70 -43.20
N HIS A 710 -10.94 -3.18 -43.92
CA HIS A 710 -10.80 -4.27 -44.89
C HIS A 710 -9.90 -3.89 -46.07
N ARG A 711 -10.07 -2.68 -46.65
CA ARG A 711 -9.17 -2.17 -47.71
C ARG A 711 -7.72 -2.04 -47.22
N LEU A 712 -7.55 -1.62 -45.98
CA LEU A 712 -6.25 -1.49 -45.34
C LEU A 712 -5.58 -2.87 -45.17
N LEU A 713 -6.34 -3.89 -44.76
CA LEU A 713 -5.89 -5.29 -44.68
C LEU A 713 -5.40 -5.80 -46.05
N GLU A 714 -6.20 -5.61 -47.10
CA GLU A 714 -5.82 -6.01 -48.46
C GLU A 714 -4.53 -5.34 -48.92
N LYS A 715 -4.39 -4.03 -48.67
CA LYS A 715 -3.16 -3.29 -48.98
C LYS A 715 -1.97 -3.82 -48.20
N PHE A 716 -2.13 -4.06 -46.90
CA PHE A 716 -1.07 -4.58 -46.04
C PHE A 716 -0.59 -5.98 -46.43
N LYS A 717 -1.49 -6.82 -46.91
CA LYS A 717 -1.17 -8.15 -47.41
C LYS A 717 -0.54 -8.10 -48.81
N LYS A 718 -1.16 -7.41 -49.78
CA LYS A 718 -0.74 -7.37 -51.20
C LYS A 718 0.59 -6.64 -51.40
N PHE A 719 0.81 -5.52 -50.71
CA PHE A 719 1.99 -4.68 -50.94
C PHE A 719 3.12 -4.92 -49.94
N PHE A 720 2.82 -5.38 -48.72
CA PHE A 720 3.81 -5.40 -47.63
C PHE A 720 4.03 -6.78 -47.00
N GLY A 721 3.27 -7.81 -47.36
CA GLY A 721 3.51 -9.21 -46.95
C GLY A 721 3.40 -9.48 -45.45
N ILE A 722 2.75 -8.61 -44.67
CA ILE A 722 2.56 -8.78 -43.22
C ILE A 722 1.41 -9.76 -42.97
N GLN A 723 1.67 -10.81 -42.19
CA GLN A 723 0.63 -11.73 -41.72
C GLN A 723 -0.16 -11.08 -40.57
N PRO A 724 -1.49 -10.90 -40.71
CA PRO A 724 -2.31 -10.34 -39.64
C PRO A 724 -2.41 -11.32 -38.46
N THR A 725 -2.53 -10.78 -37.24
CA THR A 725 -2.75 -11.61 -36.05
C THR A 725 -4.21 -12.04 -35.96
N VAL A 726 -4.49 -13.15 -35.24
CA VAL A 726 -5.87 -13.63 -34.98
C VAL A 726 -6.74 -12.52 -34.36
N LYS A 727 -6.17 -11.72 -33.45
CA LYS A 727 -6.83 -10.56 -32.82
C LYS A 727 -7.22 -9.46 -33.82
N ALA A 728 -6.41 -9.25 -34.86
CA ALA A 728 -6.70 -8.27 -35.90
C ALA A 728 -7.89 -8.73 -36.76
N TYR A 729 -7.92 -10.01 -37.15
CA TYR A 729 -9.07 -10.60 -37.85
C TYR A 729 -10.35 -10.55 -37.01
N TYR A 730 -10.28 -10.88 -35.72
CA TYR A 730 -11.42 -10.79 -34.80
C TYR A 730 -12.07 -9.40 -34.80
N HIS A 731 -11.28 -8.34 -34.58
CA HIS A 731 -11.82 -6.97 -34.54
C HIS A 731 -12.39 -6.52 -35.89
N LEU A 732 -11.83 -6.98 -37.00
CA LEU A 732 -12.35 -6.67 -38.33
C LEU A 732 -13.68 -7.39 -38.59
N ILE A 733 -13.78 -8.67 -38.25
CA ILE A 733 -15.01 -9.47 -38.38
C ILE A 733 -16.11 -8.85 -37.51
N ASP A 734 -15.82 -8.53 -36.24
CA ASP A 734 -16.74 -7.86 -35.30
C ASP A 734 -17.29 -6.56 -35.89
N GLY A 735 -16.40 -5.70 -36.39
CA GLY A 735 -16.79 -4.45 -37.02
C GLY A 735 -17.60 -4.62 -38.32
N LEU A 736 -17.36 -5.65 -39.11
CA LEU A 736 -18.12 -5.90 -40.35
C LEU A 736 -19.51 -6.46 -40.05
N LEU A 737 -19.63 -7.30 -39.02
CA LEU A 737 -20.91 -7.84 -38.55
C LEU A 737 -21.80 -6.75 -37.94
N ASP A 738 -21.23 -5.78 -37.22
CA ASP A 738 -21.94 -4.62 -36.68
C ASP A 738 -22.51 -3.68 -37.76
N ILE A 739 -21.88 -3.61 -38.93
CA ILE A 739 -22.37 -2.85 -40.11
C ILE A 739 -23.35 -3.70 -40.95
N HIS A 740 -23.66 -4.92 -40.51
CA HIS A 740 -24.50 -5.89 -41.20
C HIS A 740 -23.96 -6.34 -42.58
N GLN A 741 -22.66 -6.17 -42.86
CA GLN A 741 -22.02 -6.65 -44.08
C GLN A 741 -21.51 -8.08 -43.93
N THR A 742 -22.47 -9.00 -43.85
CA THR A 742 -22.22 -10.42 -43.59
C THR A 742 -21.32 -11.11 -44.58
N GLN A 743 -21.51 -10.86 -45.88
CA GLN A 743 -20.80 -11.58 -46.93
C GLN A 743 -19.28 -11.32 -46.85
N LEU A 744 -18.88 -10.05 -46.68
CA LEU A 744 -17.48 -9.68 -46.49
C LEU A 744 -16.89 -10.20 -45.18
N ALA A 745 -17.69 -10.28 -44.11
CA ALA A 745 -17.24 -10.88 -42.85
C ALA A 745 -16.92 -12.39 -43.01
N TRP A 746 -17.73 -13.10 -43.80
CA TRP A 746 -17.49 -14.51 -44.14
C TRP A 746 -16.28 -14.67 -45.07
N ASP A 747 -16.11 -13.79 -46.05
CA ASP A 747 -14.93 -13.81 -46.92
C ASP A 747 -13.64 -13.60 -46.11
N VAL A 748 -13.65 -12.69 -45.13
CA VAL A 748 -12.52 -12.45 -44.21
C VAL A 748 -12.28 -13.64 -43.28
N TYR A 749 -13.32 -14.35 -42.85
CA TYR A 749 -13.20 -15.56 -42.03
C TYR A 749 -12.61 -16.73 -42.83
N GLU A 750 -13.05 -16.93 -44.08
CA GLU A 750 -12.45 -17.92 -44.98
C GLU A 750 -11.00 -17.54 -45.35
N GLU A 751 -10.72 -16.24 -45.51
CA GLU A 751 -9.37 -15.74 -45.69
C GLU A 751 -8.49 -16.08 -44.48
N MET A 752 -8.98 -15.86 -43.26
CA MET A 752 -8.28 -16.21 -42.02
C MET A 752 -7.94 -17.71 -41.97
N LYS A 753 -8.87 -18.59 -42.40
CA LYS A 753 -8.63 -20.03 -42.51
C LYS A 753 -7.53 -20.35 -43.53
N SER A 754 -7.58 -19.73 -44.70
CA SER A 754 -6.62 -19.97 -45.78
C SER A 754 -5.19 -19.54 -45.41
N SER A 755 -5.04 -18.55 -44.51
CA SER A 755 -3.74 -18.11 -43.99
C SER A 755 -3.14 -19.02 -42.90
N GLY A 756 -3.81 -20.12 -42.52
CA GLY A 756 -3.32 -21.05 -41.50
C GLY A 756 -3.47 -20.54 -40.06
N CYS A 757 -4.25 -19.49 -39.84
CA CYS A 757 -4.58 -19.00 -38.49
C CYS A 757 -5.68 -19.88 -37.87
N VAL A 758 -5.42 -20.43 -36.67
CA VAL A 758 -6.45 -21.14 -35.91
C VAL A 758 -7.39 -20.11 -35.29
N ALA A 759 -8.66 -20.16 -35.67
CA ALA A 759 -9.71 -19.33 -35.10
C ALA A 759 -9.81 -19.61 -33.58
N ASP A 760 -9.88 -18.55 -32.78
CA ASP A 760 -10.07 -18.69 -31.34
C ASP A 760 -11.57 -18.89 -31.01
N VAL A 761 -11.84 -19.38 -29.78
CA VAL A 761 -13.21 -19.57 -29.27
C VAL A 761 -14.01 -18.27 -29.34
N SER A 762 -13.37 -17.11 -29.17
CA SER A 762 -13.98 -15.79 -29.28
C SER A 762 -14.51 -15.48 -30.69
N THR A 763 -13.72 -15.79 -31.74
CA THR A 763 -14.12 -15.59 -33.14
C THR A 763 -15.28 -16.52 -33.51
N TYR A 764 -15.26 -17.78 -33.07
CA TYR A 764 -16.39 -18.70 -33.25
C TYR A 764 -17.66 -18.20 -32.55
N ASN A 765 -17.55 -17.79 -31.28
CA ASN A 765 -18.68 -17.29 -30.51
C ASN A 765 -19.30 -16.03 -31.14
N LEU A 766 -18.48 -15.13 -31.67
CA LEU A 766 -18.95 -13.94 -32.39
C LEU A 766 -19.76 -14.28 -33.64
N LEU A 767 -19.24 -15.20 -34.47
CA LEU A 767 -19.93 -15.65 -35.69
C LEU A 767 -21.21 -16.42 -35.37
N LEU A 768 -21.18 -17.27 -34.33
CA LEU A 768 -22.36 -18.00 -33.84
C LEU A 768 -23.44 -17.05 -33.29
N ASP A 769 -23.07 -15.99 -32.55
CA ASP A 769 -24.04 -15.01 -32.03
C ASP A 769 -24.70 -14.23 -33.18
N TYR A 770 -23.91 -13.85 -34.18
CA TYR A 770 -24.46 -13.21 -35.38
C TYR A 770 -25.41 -14.14 -36.13
N LEU A 771 -25.01 -15.39 -36.38
CA LEU A 771 -25.85 -16.38 -37.04
C LEU A 771 -27.15 -16.63 -36.26
N GLY A 772 -27.06 -16.73 -34.93
CA GLY A 772 -28.19 -16.85 -34.01
C GLY A 772 -29.15 -15.66 -34.08
N LYS A 773 -28.63 -14.42 -34.12
CA LYS A 773 -29.44 -13.20 -34.33
C LYS A 773 -30.08 -13.16 -35.72
N SER A 774 -29.40 -13.63 -36.75
CA SER A 774 -29.88 -13.65 -38.13
C SER A 774 -30.93 -14.75 -38.41
N GLY A 775 -31.15 -15.67 -37.46
CA GLY A 775 -32.14 -16.74 -37.56
C GLY A 775 -31.76 -17.91 -38.48
N LYS A 776 -30.50 -17.98 -38.95
CA LYS A 776 -30.02 -19.03 -39.87
C LYS A 776 -29.56 -20.27 -39.11
N VAL A 777 -30.51 -21.14 -38.74
CA VAL A 777 -30.26 -22.33 -37.91
C VAL A 777 -29.33 -23.36 -38.55
N GLY A 778 -29.44 -23.61 -39.86
CA GLY A 778 -28.59 -24.59 -40.55
C GLY A 778 -27.11 -24.23 -40.46
N ALA A 779 -26.76 -23.03 -40.92
CA ALA A 779 -25.40 -22.51 -40.88
C ALA A 779 -24.84 -22.39 -39.45
N LEU A 780 -25.70 -22.19 -38.44
CA LEU A 780 -25.32 -22.17 -37.02
C LEU A 780 -24.75 -23.53 -36.58
N PHE A 781 -25.44 -24.63 -36.90
CA PHE A 781 -24.97 -25.98 -36.59
C PHE A 781 -23.76 -26.39 -37.43
N ASP A 782 -23.73 -26.01 -38.71
CA ASP A 782 -22.56 -26.27 -39.56
C ASP A 782 -21.28 -25.65 -38.98
N LEU A 783 -21.36 -24.40 -38.51
CA LEU A 783 -20.23 -23.71 -37.87
C LEU A 783 -19.87 -24.33 -36.50
N TYR A 784 -20.87 -24.77 -35.73
CA TYR A 784 -20.64 -25.46 -34.46
C TYR A 784 -19.95 -26.82 -34.66
N HIS A 785 -20.35 -27.60 -35.65
CA HIS A 785 -19.67 -28.84 -36.01
C HIS A 785 -18.26 -28.59 -36.53
N GLU A 786 -18.04 -27.51 -37.30
CA GLU A 786 -16.69 -27.08 -37.70
C GLU A 786 -15.80 -26.80 -36.48
N MET A 787 -16.34 -26.09 -35.47
CA MET A 787 -15.63 -25.80 -34.22
C MET A 787 -15.21 -27.09 -33.48
N LEU A 788 -16.09 -28.09 -33.42
CA LEU A 788 -15.80 -29.40 -32.81
C LEU A 788 -14.75 -30.20 -33.59
N HIS A 789 -14.87 -30.26 -34.92
CA HIS A 789 -13.93 -31.00 -35.78
C HIS A 789 -12.51 -30.44 -35.73
N ARG A 790 -12.35 -29.14 -35.48
CA ARG A 790 -11.04 -28.49 -35.34
C ARG A 790 -10.43 -28.59 -33.93
N GLY A 791 -11.12 -29.25 -32.99
CA GLY A 791 -10.62 -29.49 -31.63
C GLY A 791 -10.66 -28.25 -30.72
N THR A 792 -11.42 -27.21 -31.07
CA THR A 792 -11.67 -26.08 -30.17
C THR A 792 -12.82 -26.42 -29.23
N GLU A 793 -12.54 -26.55 -27.94
CA GLU A 793 -13.55 -26.92 -26.94
C GLU A 793 -14.60 -25.81 -26.77
N PRO A 794 -15.90 -26.11 -26.95
CA PRO A 794 -16.96 -25.16 -26.67
C PRO A 794 -16.98 -24.77 -25.20
N ASN A 795 -17.13 -23.48 -24.94
CA ASN A 795 -17.26 -22.98 -23.57
C ASN A 795 -18.75 -22.76 -23.22
N THR A 796 -19.01 -22.45 -21.95
CA THR A 796 -20.37 -22.15 -21.46
C THR A 796 -21.04 -21.02 -22.26
N ILE A 797 -20.25 -20.06 -22.77
CA ILE A 797 -20.74 -18.95 -23.59
C ILE A 797 -21.18 -19.46 -24.97
N THR A 798 -20.46 -20.39 -25.59
CA THR A 798 -20.82 -21.03 -26.87
C THR A 798 -22.19 -21.70 -26.77
N TYR A 799 -22.41 -22.52 -25.74
CA TYR A 799 -23.70 -23.20 -25.52
C TYR A 799 -24.85 -22.22 -25.25
N ASN A 800 -24.59 -21.16 -24.47
CA ASN A 800 -25.59 -20.12 -24.22
C ASN A 800 -25.97 -19.36 -25.50
N ILE A 801 -25.01 -19.08 -26.38
CA ILE A 801 -25.24 -18.43 -27.68
C ILE A 801 -26.08 -19.34 -28.58
N LEU A 802 -25.76 -20.64 -28.66
CA LEU A 802 -26.53 -21.61 -29.44
C LEU A 802 -27.99 -21.68 -28.97
N ILE A 803 -28.20 -21.86 -27.66
CA ILE A 803 -29.56 -21.92 -27.08
C ILE A 803 -30.31 -20.59 -27.32
N SER A 804 -29.66 -19.44 -27.09
CA SER A 804 -30.28 -18.13 -27.35
C SER A 804 -30.62 -17.92 -28.83
N GLY A 805 -29.73 -18.34 -29.73
CA GLY A 805 -29.93 -18.29 -31.18
C GLY A 805 -31.10 -19.15 -31.64
N LEU A 806 -31.20 -20.39 -31.16
CA LEU A 806 -32.28 -21.32 -31.49
C LEU A 806 -33.65 -20.84 -31.00
N VAL A 807 -33.69 -20.23 -29.81
CA VAL A 807 -34.92 -19.61 -29.28
C VAL A 807 -35.33 -18.42 -30.16
N LYS A 808 -34.39 -17.55 -30.53
CA LYS A 808 -34.67 -16.37 -31.37
C LYS A 808 -35.12 -16.74 -32.79
N SER A 809 -34.65 -17.86 -33.32
CA SER A 809 -35.07 -18.41 -34.62
C SER A 809 -36.37 -19.23 -34.54
N SER A 810 -37.15 -19.11 -33.45
CA SER A 810 -38.41 -19.83 -33.22
C SER A 810 -38.29 -21.37 -33.25
N SER A 811 -37.10 -21.93 -33.04
CA SER A 811 -36.84 -23.38 -33.05
C SER A 811 -36.68 -23.92 -31.62
N LEU A 812 -37.70 -23.69 -30.78
CA LEU A 812 -37.62 -23.96 -29.33
C LEU A 812 -37.41 -25.45 -29.01
N GLU A 813 -38.03 -26.36 -29.76
CA GLU A 813 -37.91 -27.80 -29.53
C GLU A 813 -36.44 -28.26 -29.62
N LYS A 814 -35.74 -27.85 -30.68
CA LYS A 814 -34.30 -28.13 -30.83
C LYS A 814 -33.45 -27.49 -29.73
N ALA A 815 -33.86 -26.33 -29.20
CA ALA A 815 -33.16 -25.68 -28.10
C ALA A 815 -33.31 -26.46 -26.78
N ILE A 816 -34.50 -27.04 -26.56
CA ILE A 816 -34.80 -27.89 -25.39
C ILE A 816 -34.06 -29.23 -25.50
N ASP A 817 -34.05 -29.85 -26.69
CA ASP A 817 -33.30 -31.08 -26.94
C ASP A 817 -31.81 -30.88 -26.67
N LEU A 818 -31.22 -29.80 -27.19
CA LEU A 818 -29.83 -29.42 -26.95
C LEU A 818 -29.57 -29.16 -25.47
N TYR A 819 -30.51 -28.52 -24.75
CA TYR A 819 -30.37 -28.30 -23.31
C TYR A 819 -30.29 -29.63 -22.53
N TYR A 820 -31.17 -30.59 -22.82
CA TYR A 820 -31.15 -31.88 -22.13
C TYR A 820 -29.90 -32.69 -22.48
N GLU A 821 -29.44 -32.65 -23.73
CA GLU A 821 -28.18 -33.26 -24.15
C GLU A 821 -26.99 -32.69 -23.36
N LEU A 822 -26.89 -31.37 -23.26
CA LEU A 822 -25.81 -30.70 -22.52
C LEU A 822 -25.83 -31.02 -21.03
N VAL A 823 -27.01 -31.01 -20.40
CA VAL A 823 -27.16 -31.37 -18.98
C VAL A 823 -26.74 -32.83 -18.73
N SER A 824 -27.09 -33.75 -19.64
CA SER A 824 -26.65 -35.14 -19.56
C SER A 824 -25.14 -35.31 -19.68
N GLY A 825 -24.46 -34.40 -20.40
CA GLY A 825 -23.01 -34.33 -20.55
C GLY A 825 -22.26 -33.65 -19.40
N GLY A 826 -22.93 -33.29 -18.30
CA GLY A 826 -22.31 -32.65 -17.13
C GLY A 826 -22.18 -31.13 -17.23
N PHE A 827 -22.86 -30.49 -18.18
CA PHE A 827 -22.95 -29.03 -18.26
C PHE A 827 -23.64 -28.44 -17.02
N SER A 828 -23.06 -27.38 -16.44
CA SER A 828 -23.68 -26.63 -15.35
C SER A 828 -24.45 -25.43 -15.93
N PRO A 829 -25.80 -25.46 -15.96
CA PRO A 829 -26.58 -24.39 -16.58
C PRO A 829 -26.49 -23.09 -15.77
N THR A 830 -26.43 -21.98 -16.49
CA THR A 830 -26.35 -20.64 -15.90
C THR A 830 -27.68 -19.91 -16.04
N PRO A 831 -27.89 -18.78 -15.33
CA PRO A 831 -29.06 -17.94 -15.55
C PRO A 831 -29.23 -17.49 -17.02
N CYS A 832 -28.13 -17.38 -17.77
CA CYS A 832 -28.12 -17.05 -19.19
C CYS A 832 -28.60 -18.21 -20.09
N THR A 833 -28.58 -19.45 -19.61
CA THR A 833 -29.10 -20.64 -20.30
C THR A 833 -30.62 -20.74 -20.11
N TYR A 834 -31.10 -20.58 -18.87
CA TYR A 834 -32.52 -20.68 -18.54
C TYR A 834 -33.34 -19.48 -19.05
N GLY A 835 -32.79 -18.26 -18.99
CA GLY A 835 -33.51 -17.04 -19.41
C GLY A 835 -34.11 -17.10 -20.82
N PRO A 836 -33.31 -17.41 -21.87
CA PRO A 836 -33.83 -17.57 -23.22
C PRO A 836 -34.87 -18.70 -23.35
N LEU A 837 -34.64 -19.87 -22.74
CA LEU A 837 -35.59 -20.99 -22.80
C LEU A 837 -36.94 -20.63 -22.17
N ILE A 838 -36.91 -20.00 -21.00
CA ILE A 838 -38.11 -19.51 -20.30
C ILE A 838 -38.82 -18.44 -21.15
N ASP A 839 -38.10 -17.45 -21.71
CA ASP A 839 -38.68 -16.43 -22.59
C ASP A 839 -39.32 -17.05 -23.86
N GLY A 840 -38.67 -18.05 -24.44
CA GLY A 840 -39.19 -18.81 -25.57
C GLY A 840 -40.50 -19.56 -25.25
N LEU A 841 -40.54 -20.26 -24.12
CA LEU A 841 -41.73 -20.97 -23.64
C LEU A 841 -42.90 -20.01 -23.34
N LEU A 842 -42.61 -18.87 -22.71
CA LEU A 842 -43.60 -17.83 -22.42
C LEU A 842 -44.16 -17.20 -23.70
N LYS A 843 -43.34 -16.96 -24.73
CA LYS A 843 -43.81 -16.48 -26.04
C LYS A 843 -44.73 -17.47 -26.74
N LEU A 844 -44.50 -18.78 -26.58
CA LEU A 844 -45.38 -19.84 -27.08
C LEU A 844 -46.59 -20.12 -26.17
N LYS A 845 -46.78 -19.31 -25.12
CA LYS A 845 -47.87 -19.44 -24.12
C LYS A 845 -47.87 -20.75 -23.33
N LYS A 846 -46.74 -21.46 -23.27
CA LYS A 846 -46.57 -22.69 -22.47
C LYS A 846 -46.16 -22.34 -21.04
N LEU A 847 -47.13 -21.84 -20.25
CA LEU A 847 -46.88 -21.31 -18.91
C LEU A 847 -46.38 -22.36 -17.91
N ASP A 848 -46.96 -23.56 -17.93
CA ASP A 848 -46.63 -24.61 -16.96
C ASP A 848 -45.22 -25.16 -17.18
N GLU A 849 -44.83 -25.36 -18.45
CA GLU A 849 -43.46 -25.75 -18.83
C GLU A 849 -42.44 -24.68 -18.40
N ALA A 850 -42.78 -23.39 -18.52
CA ALA A 850 -41.92 -22.30 -18.08
C ALA A 850 -41.76 -22.25 -16.54
N LYS A 851 -42.83 -22.52 -15.76
CA LYS A 851 -42.74 -22.64 -14.29
C LYS A 851 -41.89 -23.84 -13.89
N ASN A 852 -42.10 -24.99 -14.52
CA ASN A 852 -41.34 -26.21 -14.22
C ASN A 852 -39.84 -25.99 -14.47
N LEU A 853 -39.48 -25.37 -15.60
CA LEU A 853 -38.08 -25.09 -15.92
C LEU A 853 -37.42 -24.10 -14.93
N PHE A 854 -38.20 -23.16 -14.37
CA PHE A 854 -37.72 -22.26 -13.32
C PHE A 854 -37.51 -22.98 -11.97
N GLU A 855 -38.40 -23.90 -11.59
CA GLU A 855 -38.20 -24.69 -10.37
C GLU A 855 -37.04 -25.69 -10.52
N ASP A 856 -36.86 -26.27 -11.70
CA ASP A 856 -35.70 -27.11 -12.02
C ASP A 856 -34.40 -26.31 -11.85
N MET A 857 -34.34 -25.07 -12.35
CA MET A 857 -33.18 -24.18 -12.17
C MET A 857 -32.79 -24.03 -10.68
N ILE A 858 -33.77 -23.86 -9.80
CA ILE A 858 -33.55 -23.73 -8.36
C ILE A 858 -33.09 -25.05 -7.74
N LYS A 859 -33.71 -26.16 -8.15
CA LYS A 859 -33.36 -27.51 -7.70
C LYS A 859 -31.93 -27.90 -8.06
N TYR A 860 -31.45 -27.51 -9.24
CA TYR A 860 -30.07 -27.72 -9.67
C TYR A 860 -29.06 -26.71 -9.06
N GLY A 861 -29.49 -25.87 -8.11
CA GLY A 861 -28.62 -24.97 -7.34
C GLY A 861 -28.24 -23.67 -8.08
N CYS A 862 -28.88 -23.36 -9.21
CA CYS A 862 -28.62 -22.15 -9.97
C CYS A 862 -29.47 -21.00 -9.41
N LYS A 863 -28.82 -19.99 -8.81
CA LYS A 863 -29.53 -18.87 -8.19
C LYS A 863 -30.13 -17.94 -9.26
N PRO A 864 -31.44 -17.64 -9.19
CA PRO A 864 -32.06 -16.71 -10.13
C PRO A 864 -31.52 -15.29 -9.94
N ASN A 865 -31.41 -14.55 -11.04
CA ASN A 865 -31.05 -13.14 -11.04
C ASN A 865 -32.28 -12.28 -11.39
N CYS A 866 -32.16 -10.96 -11.22
CA CYS A 866 -33.24 -10.02 -11.52
C CYS A 866 -33.76 -10.15 -12.97
N ALA A 867 -32.89 -10.48 -13.94
CA ALA A 867 -33.28 -10.65 -15.34
C ALA A 867 -34.27 -11.81 -15.57
N ILE A 868 -34.10 -12.94 -14.89
CA ILE A 868 -35.01 -14.10 -15.03
C ILE A 868 -36.39 -13.78 -14.42
N TYR A 869 -36.42 -13.17 -13.23
CA TYR A 869 -37.67 -12.69 -12.65
C TYR A 869 -38.36 -11.69 -13.58
N ASN A 870 -37.62 -10.76 -14.18
CA ASN A 870 -38.16 -9.82 -15.15
C ASN A 870 -38.76 -10.51 -16.39
N ILE A 871 -38.13 -11.58 -16.89
CA ILE A 871 -38.68 -12.38 -18.00
C ILE A 871 -39.99 -13.06 -17.58
N LEU A 872 -40.03 -13.69 -16.41
CA LEU A 872 -41.22 -14.36 -15.88
C LEU A 872 -42.36 -13.36 -15.64
N ILE A 873 -42.12 -12.28 -14.90
CA ILE A 873 -43.12 -11.24 -14.59
C ILE A 873 -43.69 -10.66 -15.89
N ASN A 874 -42.84 -10.34 -16.87
CA ASN A 874 -43.29 -9.80 -18.15
C ASN A 874 -44.09 -10.81 -18.98
N GLY A 875 -43.65 -12.07 -19.03
CA GLY A 875 -44.34 -13.12 -19.77
C GLY A 875 -45.70 -13.46 -19.18
N PHE A 876 -45.77 -13.74 -17.87
CA PHE A 876 -47.03 -13.99 -17.15
C PHE A 876 -47.96 -12.77 -17.21
N GLY A 877 -47.41 -11.57 -17.04
CA GLY A 877 -48.18 -10.33 -17.09
C GLY A 877 -48.75 -10.00 -18.48
N LYS A 878 -48.04 -10.29 -19.57
CA LYS A 878 -48.57 -10.14 -20.94
C LYS A 878 -49.69 -11.13 -21.27
N ILE A 879 -49.65 -12.32 -20.66
CA ILE A 879 -50.65 -13.38 -20.87
C ILE A 879 -51.91 -13.12 -20.02
N GLY A 880 -51.79 -12.30 -18.96
CA GLY A 880 -52.91 -11.86 -18.12
C GLY A 880 -52.95 -12.50 -16.73
N ASP A 881 -51.96 -13.34 -16.37
CA ASP A 881 -51.85 -13.96 -15.05
C ASP A 881 -51.08 -13.05 -14.08
N ILE A 882 -51.80 -12.08 -13.53
CA ILE A 882 -51.24 -11.08 -12.60
C ILE A 882 -50.82 -11.69 -11.28
N GLU A 883 -51.59 -12.64 -10.75
CA GLU A 883 -51.34 -13.23 -9.44
C GLU A 883 -50.00 -13.97 -9.44
N SER A 884 -49.70 -14.74 -10.50
CA SER A 884 -48.37 -15.34 -10.66
C SER A 884 -47.29 -14.28 -10.84
N ALA A 885 -47.52 -13.22 -11.63
CA ALA A 885 -46.54 -12.15 -11.86
C ALA A 885 -46.18 -11.41 -10.55
N ARG A 886 -47.19 -11.07 -9.74
CA ARG A 886 -46.99 -10.49 -8.40
C ARG A 886 -46.30 -11.46 -7.46
N GLY A 887 -46.71 -12.73 -7.46
CA GLY A 887 -46.07 -13.78 -6.66
C GLY A 887 -44.57 -13.93 -6.95
N PHE A 888 -44.16 -13.82 -8.22
CA PHE A 888 -42.75 -13.83 -8.61
C PHE A 888 -42.01 -12.56 -8.16
N PHE A 889 -42.65 -11.38 -8.20
CA PHE A 889 -42.06 -10.14 -7.69
C PHE A 889 -41.83 -10.21 -6.16
N ASP A 890 -42.84 -10.65 -5.41
CA ASP A 890 -42.73 -10.81 -3.95
C ASP A 890 -41.68 -11.87 -3.57
N ARG A 891 -41.56 -12.93 -4.36
CA ARG A 891 -40.51 -13.94 -4.19
C ARG A 891 -39.11 -13.36 -4.44
N MET A 892 -38.94 -12.54 -5.47
CA MET A 892 -37.66 -11.86 -5.76
C MET A 892 -37.21 -11.00 -4.57
N VAL A 893 -38.13 -10.24 -3.96
CA VAL A 893 -37.84 -9.41 -2.78
C VAL A 893 -37.52 -10.28 -1.56
N ARG A 894 -38.26 -11.37 -1.33
CA ARG A 894 -38.04 -12.30 -0.21
C ARG A 894 -36.68 -13.01 -0.29
N GLU A 895 -36.23 -13.34 -1.49
CA GLU A 895 -34.93 -13.95 -1.75
C GLU A 895 -33.76 -12.94 -1.67
N GLY A 896 -34.04 -11.67 -1.34
CA GLY A 896 -33.03 -10.62 -1.14
C GLY A 896 -32.46 -10.04 -2.43
N ILE A 897 -33.11 -10.29 -3.57
CA ILE A 897 -32.72 -9.74 -4.87
C ILE A 897 -33.37 -8.37 -5.00
N ARG A 898 -32.56 -7.30 -5.02
CA ARG A 898 -33.06 -5.93 -5.17
C ARG A 898 -33.73 -5.76 -6.55
N PRO A 899 -35.02 -5.39 -6.62
CA PRO A 899 -35.68 -5.10 -7.89
C PRO A 899 -34.98 -3.95 -8.62
N ASP A 900 -34.87 -4.05 -9.95
CA ASP A 900 -34.37 -2.94 -10.78
C ASP A 900 -35.53 -2.05 -11.27
N LEU A 901 -35.22 -0.88 -11.83
CA LEU A 901 -36.23 0.02 -12.40
C LEU A 901 -37.10 -0.71 -13.46
N LYS A 902 -36.51 -1.67 -14.17
CA LYS A 902 -37.18 -2.46 -15.20
C LYS A 902 -38.19 -3.43 -14.59
N SER A 903 -37.92 -4.05 -13.44
CA SER A 903 -38.83 -4.91 -12.69
C SER A 903 -40.11 -4.14 -12.34
N TYR A 904 -39.96 -2.97 -11.75
CA TYR A 904 -41.10 -2.12 -11.40
C TYR A 904 -41.83 -1.62 -12.65
N THR A 905 -41.11 -1.22 -13.71
CA THR A 905 -41.73 -0.74 -14.97
C THR A 905 -42.52 -1.85 -15.67
N ILE A 906 -42.02 -3.08 -15.68
CA ILE A 906 -42.74 -4.25 -16.19
C ILE A 906 -44.01 -4.47 -15.36
N LEU A 907 -43.90 -4.46 -14.03
CA LEU A 907 -45.03 -4.71 -13.14
C LEU A 907 -46.11 -3.63 -13.31
N VAL A 908 -45.72 -2.35 -13.33
CA VAL A 908 -46.56 -1.20 -13.64
C VAL A 908 -47.26 -1.39 -15.00
N ASN A 909 -46.52 -1.75 -16.05
CA ASN A 909 -47.10 -2.00 -17.37
C ASN A 909 -48.14 -3.12 -17.33
N CYS A 910 -47.85 -4.23 -16.65
CA CYS A 910 -48.77 -5.37 -16.53
C CYS A 910 -50.08 -4.97 -15.85
N PHE A 911 -50.01 -4.23 -14.73
CA PHE A 911 -51.20 -3.72 -14.04
C PHE A 911 -51.97 -2.68 -14.87
N CYS A 912 -51.28 -1.80 -15.59
CA CYS A 912 -51.90 -0.82 -16.50
C CYS A 912 -52.60 -1.48 -17.69
N LEU A 913 -52.01 -2.52 -18.30
CA LEU A 913 -52.62 -3.24 -19.43
C LEU A 913 -53.94 -3.92 -19.07
N LEU A 914 -54.09 -4.32 -17.81
CA LEU A 914 -55.26 -5.02 -17.28
C LEU A 914 -56.24 -4.09 -16.55
N GLY A 915 -56.00 -2.78 -16.58
CA GLY A 915 -56.90 -1.75 -16.03
C GLY A 915 -56.86 -1.60 -14.50
N ARG A 916 -55.95 -2.29 -13.79
CA ARG A 916 -55.79 -2.22 -12.33
C ARG A 916 -54.85 -1.08 -11.92
N VAL A 917 -55.24 0.14 -12.24
CA VAL A 917 -54.33 1.30 -12.16
C VAL A 917 -53.99 1.72 -10.72
N ASN A 918 -54.85 1.45 -9.73
CA ASN A 918 -54.54 1.75 -8.33
C ASN A 918 -53.35 0.93 -7.81
N GLU A 919 -53.25 -0.35 -8.19
CA GLU A 919 -52.09 -1.19 -7.85
C GLU A 919 -50.84 -0.75 -8.63
N ALA A 920 -50.99 -0.32 -9.89
CA ALA A 920 -49.89 0.26 -10.64
C ALA A 920 -49.34 1.55 -10.00
N MET A 921 -50.22 2.43 -9.48
CA MET A 921 -49.83 3.65 -8.76
C MET A 921 -49.07 3.35 -7.48
N TYR A 922 -49.47 2.32 -6.73
CA TYR A 922 -48.75 1.89 -5.54
C TYR A 922 -47.29 1.55 -5.86
N TYR A 923 -47.05 0.71 -6.87
CA TYR A 923 -45.70 0.33 -7.28
C TYR A 923 -44.92 1.51 -7.90
N PHE A 924 -45.59 2.45 -8.58
CA PHE A 924 -44.96 3.66 -9.10
C PHE A 924 -44.43 4.59 -7.99
N GLU A 925 -45.19 4.76 -6.91
CA GLU A 925 -44.73 5.51 -5.72
C GLU A 925 -43.63 4.75 -4.96
N GLU A 926 -43.69 3.42 -4.93
CA GLU A 926 -42.62 2.59 -4.34
C GLU A 926 -41.28 2.78 -5.07
N ILE A 927 -41.26 2.96 -6.40
CA ILE A 927 -40.04 3.30 -7.16
C ILE A 927 -39.39 4.56 -6.58
N LYS A 928 -40.18 5.62 -6.35
CA LYS A 928 -39.70 6.90 -5.81
C LYS A 928 -39.12 6.74 -4.40
N LEU A 929 -39.76 5.94 -3.55
CA LEU A 929 -39.30 5.69 -2.18
C LEU A 929 -38.03 4.82 -2.12
N SER A 930 -37.81 3.95 -3.10
CA SER A 930 -36.66 3.04 -3.17
C SER A 930 -35.34 3.71 -3.59
N GLY A 931 -35.35 5.02 -3.88
CA GLY A 931 -34.21 5.79 -4.37
C GLY A 931 -33.87 5.56 -5.85
N LEU A 932 -34.82 5.02 -6.63
CA LEU A 932 -34.71 4.88 -8.08
C LEU A 932 -35.49 6.00 -8.76
N ASP A 933 -34.88 6.67 -9.75
CA ASP A 933 -35.57 7.69 -10.54
C ASP A 933 -36.42 7.04 -11.64
N PRO A 934 -37.75 7.28 -11.69
CA PRO A 934 -38.59 6.72 -12.74
C PRO A 934 -38.21 7.30 -14.11
N ASP A 935 -38.09 6.45 -15.12
CA ASP A 935 -37.73 6.85 -16.48
C ASP A 935 -38.94 7.39 -17.28
N LEU A 936 -38.65 7.98 -18.44
CA LEU A 936 -39.65 8.49 -19.38
C LEU A 936 -40.69 7.42 -19.77
N LEU A 937 -40.27 6.16 -19.87
CA LEU A 937 -41.14 5.05 -20.22
C LEU A 937 -42.16 4.76 -19.11
N CYS A 938 -41.73 4.75 -17.85
CA CYS A 938 -42.56 4.52 -16.68
C CYS A 938 -43.66 5.58 -16.55
N TYR A 939 -43.31 6.87 -16.67
CA TYR A 939 -44.29 7.97 -16.69
C TYR A 939 -45.29 7.82 -17.83
N ASN A 940 -44.81 7.50 -19.04
CA ASN A 940 -45.67 7.31 -20.21
C ASN A 940 -46.67 6.15 -20.04
N LEU A 941 -46.22 5.04 -19.46
CA LEU A 941 -47.07 3.89 -19.19
C LEU A 941 -48.12 4.21 -18.12
N MET A 942 -47.75 4.91 -17.05
CA MET A 942 -48.68 5.35 -16.00
C MET A 942 -49.71 6.35 -16.52
N ILE A 943 -49.27 7.36 -17.29
CA ILE A 943 -50.15 8.35 -17.91
C ILE A 943 -51.15 7.67 -18.86
N ASN A 944 -50.69 6.72 -19.68
CA ASN A 944 -51.57 5.97 -20.56
C ASN A 944 -52.54 5.07 -19.77
N GLY A 945 -52.07 4.39 -18.73
CA GLY A 945 -52.89 3.55 -17.85
C GLY A 945 -53.99 4.36 -17.14
N LEU A 946 -53.63 5.46 -16.49
CA LEU A 946 -54.56 6.37 -15.81
C LEU A 946 -55.59 6.97 -16.78
N GLY A 947 -55.14 7.39 -17.96
CA GLY A 947 -56.03 7.91 -19.00
C GLY A 947 -57.04 6.87 -19.49
N LYS A 948 -56.63 5.60 -19.69
CA LYS A 948 -57.56 4.51 -20.06
C LYS A 948 -58.59 4.20 -18.99
N SER A 949 -58.23 4.36 -17.71
CA SER A 949 -59.13 4.18 -16.57
C SER A 949 -59.98 5.43 -16.25
N GLY A 950 -59.88 6.49 -17.06
CA GLY A 950 -60.68 7.73 -16.91
C GLY A 950 -60.20 8.67 -15.79
N LYS A 951 -59.05 8.40 -15.17
CA LYS A 951 -58.45 9.22 -14.11
C LYS A 951 -57.57 10.33 -14.70
N ASN A 952 -58.19 11.23 -15.48
CA ASN A 952 -57.47 12.21 -16.29
C ASN A 952 -56.74 13.28 -15.46
N GLU A 953 -57.29 13.70 -14.32
CA GLU A 953 -56.65 14.67 -13.43
C GLU A 953 -55.33 14.16 -12.85
N GLU A 954 -55.30 12.90 -12.39
CA GLU A 954 -54.09 12.23 -11.91
C GLU A 954 -53.03 12.11 -13.03
N ALA A 955 -53.46 11.80 -14.26
CA ALA A 955 -52.57 11.72 -15.42
C ALA A 955 -51.93 13.07 -15.79
N MET A 956 -52.68 14.16 -15.66
CA MET A 956 -52.18 15.53 -15.88
C MET A 956 -51.22 15.98 -14.78
N SER A 957 -51.48 15.60 -13.53
CA SER A 957 -50.56 15.85 -12.41
C SER A 957 -49.20 15.18 -12.64
N LEU A 958 -49.18 13.93 -13.12
CA LEU A 958 -47.94 13.22 -13.44
C LEU A 958 -47.16 13.86 -14.60
N LEU A 959 -47.84 14.47 -15.57
CA LEU A 959 -47.16 15.22 -16.64
C LEU A 959 -46.44 16.47 -16.09
N LEU A 960 -47.06 17.18 -15.14
CA LEU A 960 -46.44 18.33 -14.49
C LEU A 960 -45.25 17.91 -13.63
N GLU A 961 -45.38 16.80 -12.88
CA GLU A 961 -44.26 16.23 -12.12
C GLU A 961 -43.08 15.86 -13.03
N MET A 962 -43.35 15.22 -14.17
CA MET A 962 -42.35 14.85 -15.15
C MET A 962 -41.55 16.07 -15.66
N ARG A 963 -42.21 17.21 -15.86
CA ARG A 963 -41.56 18.46 -16.29
C ARG A 963 -40.73 19.11 -15.20
N ASN A 964 -41.24 19.14 -13.97
CA ASN A 964 -40.53 19.71 -12.83
C ASN A 964 -39.20 18.98 -12.55
N ARG A 965 -39.11 17.69 -12.93
CA ARG A 965 -37.88 16.90 -12.89
C ARG A 965 -36.94 17.11 -14.09
N GLY A 966 -37.27 18.01 -15.02
CA GLY A 966 -36.46 18.32 -16.19
C GLY A 966 -36.56 17.30 -17.34
N MET A 967 -37.53 16.38 -17.32
CA MET A 967 -37.75 15.44 -18.42
C MET A 967 -38.62 16.05 -19.52
N THR A 968 -38.22 15.90 -20.78
CA THR A 968 -38.98 16.38 -21.93
C THR A 968 -40.03 15.34 -22.37
N PRO A 969 -41.34 15.67 -22.33
CA PRO A 969 -42.39 14.81 -22.87
C PRO A 969 -42.15 14.49 -24.34
N ASN A 970 -42.41 13.24 -24.73
CA ASN A 970 -42.26 12.81 -26.11
C ASN A 970 -43.62 12.77 -26.83
N LEU A 971 -43.60 12.52 -28.14
CA LEU A 971 -44.83 12.45 -28.94
C LEU A 971 -45.82 11.40 -28.40
N TYR A 972 -45.33 10.30 -27.83
CA TYR A 972 -46.17 9.26 -27.23
C TYR A 972 -46.90 9.74 -25.98
N THR A 973 -46.27 10.55 -25.12
CA THR A 973 -46.89 11.13 -23.92
C THR A 973 -48.10 11.97 -24.29
N PHE A 974 -47.91 12.91 -25.22
CA PHE A 974 -48.97 13.81 -25.70
C PHE A 974 -50.06 13.06 -26.45
N ASN A 975 -49.69 12.11 -27.34
CA ASN A 975 -50.67 11.30 -28.06
C ASN A 975 -51.53 10.47 -27.10
N SER A 976 -50.94 9.86 -26.08
CA SER A 976 -51.69 9.08 -25.07
C SER A 976 -52.68 9.95 -24.31
N LEU A 977 -52.28 11.15 -23.89
CA LEU A 977 -53.18 12.10 -23.21
C LEU A 977 -54.29 12.61 -24.13
N ILE A 978 -53.97 13.04 -25.35
CA ILE A 978 -54.96 13.55 -26.31
C ILE A 978 -56.01 12.47 -26.65
N ILE A 979 -55.58 11.22 -26.85
CA ILE A 979 -56.50 10.08 -27.07
C ILE A 979 -57.42 9.89 -25.87
N ASN A 980 -56.86 9.82 -24.66
CA ASN A 980 -57.62 9.50 -23.45
C ASN A 980 -58.56 10.65 -23.04
N LEU A 981 -58.12 11.91 -23.11
CA LEU A 981 -58.95 13.10 -22.91
C LEU A 981 -60.06 13.18 -23.96
N GLY A 982 -59.76 12.83 -25.22
CA GLY A 982 -60.74 12.75 -26.29
C GLY A 982 -61.79 11.65 -26.07
N ILE A 983 -61.41 10.49 -25.53
CA ILE A 983 -62.36 9.42 -25.15
C ILE A 983 -63.26 9.88 -24.00
N ALA A 984 -62.72 10.65 -23.05
CA ALA A 984 -63.45 11.19 -21.90
C ALA A 984 -64.34 12.41 -22.22
N GLY A 985 -64.21 13.01 -23.41
CA GLY A 985 -65.00 14.18 -23.83
C GLY A 985 -64.46 15.54 -23.33
N MET A 986 -63.24 15.58 -22.80
CA MET A 986 -62.55 16.77 -22.30
C MET A 986 -61.77 17.45 -23.44
N ILE A 987 -62.50 18.14 -24.33
CA ILE A 987 -61.95 18.65 -25.59
C ILE A 987 -61.02 19.84 -25.38
N GLU A 988 -61.36 20.76 -24.46
CA GLU A 988 -60.60 21.99 -24.23
C GLU A 988 -59.19 21.66 -23.72
N GLU A 989 -59.10 20.69 -22.81
CA GLU A 989 -57.83 20.17 -22.30
C GLU A 989 -57.05 19.44 -23.39
N ALA A 990 -57.71 18.66 -24.26
CA ALA A 990 -57.07 18.01 -25.40
C ALA A 990 -56.50 19.02 -26.42
N GLU A 991 -57.19 20.15 -26.65
CA GLU A 991 -56.69 21.26 -27.48
C GLU A 991 -55.46 21.94 -26.88
N ILE A 992 -55.45 22.14 -25.56
CA ILE A 992 -54.29 22.70 -24.85
C ILE A 992 -53.07 21.78 -25.03
N MET A 993 -53.26 20.47 -24.86
CA MET A 993 -52.18 19.50 -25.07
C MET A 993 -51.65 19.49 -26.51
N TYR A 994 -52.53 19.66 -27.50
CA TYR A 994 -52.14 19.75 -28.91
C TYR A 994 -51.33 21.01 -29.22
N LYS A 995 -51.75 22.18 -28.71
CA LYS A 995 -50.99 23.44 -28.87
C LYS A 995 -49.61 23.33 -28.22
N GLU A 996 -49.54 22.70 -27.07
CA GLU A 996 -48.29 22.51 -26.34
C GLU A 996 -47.31 21.54 -27.05
N LEU A 997 -47.82 20.49 -27.68
CA LEU A 997 -47.03 19.62 -28.57
C LEU A 997 -46.37 20.41 -29.71
N GLN A 998 -47.05 21.43 -30.26
CA GLN A 998 -46.47 22.28 -31.31
C GLN A 998 -45.39 23.22 -30.78
N VAL A 999 -45.61 23.81 -29.59
CA VAL A 999 -44.64 24.73 -28.95
C VAL A 999 -43.35 24.01 -28.57
N THR A 1000 -43.44 22.74 -28.18
CA THR A 1000 -42.28 21.88 -27.86
C THR A 1000 -41.50 21.42 -29.09
N GLY A 1001 -41.95 21.77 -30.32
CA GLY A 1001 -41.24 21.47 -31.56
C GLY A 1001 -41.42 20.04 -32.10
N LEU A 1002 -42.35 19.27 -31.51
CA LEU A 1002 -42.68 17.91 -31.95
C LEU A 1002 -43.67 17.96 -33.12
N LYS A 1003 -43.41 17.22 -34.20
CA LYS A 1003 -44.34 17.13 -35.35
C LYS A 1003 -45.50 16.19 -35.00
N PRO A 1004 -46.77 16.63 -35.09
CA PRO A 1004 -47.92 15.76 -34.88
C PRO A 1004 -47.94 14.64 -35.92
N ASP A 1005 -48.36 13.44 -35.51
CA ASP A 1005 -48.49 12.29 -36.41
C ASP A 1005 -49.96 12.00 -36.75
N VAL A 1006 -50.18 11.04 -37.65
CA VAL A 1006 -51.52 10.57 -38.04
C VAL A 1006 -52.35 10.15 -36.82
N PHE A 1007 -51.70 9.63 -35.77
CA PHE A 1007 -52.39 9.21 -34.54
C PHE A 1007 -52.86 10.41 -33.71
N THR A 1008 -52.08 11.49 -33.61
CA THR A 1008 -52.48 12.74 -32.93
C THR A 1008 -53.74 13.33 -33.57
N TYR A 1009 -53.77 13.42 -34.90
CA TYR A 1009 -54.92 14.00 -35.62
C TYR A 1009 -56.16 13.11 -35.53
N ASN A 1010 -56.02 11.80 -35.70
CA ASN A 1010 -57.12 10.85 -35.51
C ASN A 1010 -57.73 10.96 -34.10
N ALA A 1011 -56.89 11.04 -33.07
CA ALA A 1011 -57.34 11.20 -31.69
C ALA A 1011 -58.22 12.44 -31.48
N LEU A 1012 -57.82 13.58 -32.04
CA LEU A 1012 -58.57 14.84 -31.99
C LEU A 1012 -59.85 14.78 -32.82
N ILE A 1013 -59.81 14.25 -34.05
CA ILE A 1013 -60.99 14.07 -34.91
C ILE A 1013 -62.04 13.23 -34.17
N ARG A 1014 -61.61 12.12 -33.54
CA ARG A 1014 -62.48 11.28 -32.71
C ARG A 1014 -63.07 12.03 -31.51
N ALA A 1015 -62.29 12.88 -30.86
CA ALA A 1015 -62.75 13.69 -29.73
C ALA A 1015 -63.88 14.65 -30.14
N TYR A 1016 -63.67 15.43 -31.20
CA TYR A 1016 -64.67 16.39 -31.73
C TYR A 1016 -65.93 15.70 -32.29
N SER A 1017 -65.75 14.53 -32.90
CA SER A 1017 -66.86 13.72 -33.41
C SER A 1017 -67.74 13.20 -32.27
N LYS A 1018 -67.14 12.68 -31.20
CA LYS A 1018 -67.86 12.14 -30.02
C LYS A 1018 -68.57 13.24 -29.21
N SER A 1019 -68.08 14.48 -29.24
CA SER A 1019 -68.66 15.60 -28.51
C SER A 1019 -69.71 16.42 -29.29
N GLY A 1020 -70.04 16.03 -30.53
CA GLY A 1020 -71.06 16.71 -31.33
C GLY A 1020 -70.60 18.00 -32.03
N HIS A 1021 -69.31 18.11 -32.38
CA HIS A 1021 -68.75 19.25 -33.12
C HIS A 1021 -68.14 18.82 -34.47
N PRO A 1022 -68.98 18.46 -35.47
CA PRO A 1022 -68.52 17.92 -36.75
C PRO A 1022 -67.62 18.90 -37.53
N ASP A 1023 -67.93 20.20 -37.50
CA ASP A 1023 -67.17 21.22 -38.22
C ASP A 1023 -65.70 21.31 -37.75
N ARG A 1024 -65.47 21.18 -36.44
CA ARG A 1024 -64.11 21.17 -35.87
C ARG A 1024 -63.36 19.88 -36.19
N ALA A 1025 -64.07 18.75 -36.30
CA ALA A 1025 -63.48 17.47 -36.72
C ALA A 1025 -62.97 17.56 -38.16
N TYR A 1026 -63.74 18.15 -39.08
CA TYR A 1026 -63.31 18.39 -40.48
C TYR A 1026 -62.16 19.39 -40.58
N ALA A 1027 -62.19 20.48 -39.79
CA ALA A 1027 -61.08 21.44 -39.76
C ALA A 1027 -59.74 20.80 -39.30
N MET A 1028 -59.78 19.81 -38.39
CA MET A 1028 -58.59 19.05 -37.99
C MET A 1028 -58.14 18.05 -39.05
N TYR A 1029 -59.08 17.46 -39.81
CA TYR A 1029 -58.77 16.63 -40.97
C TYR A 1029 -58.05 17.43 -42.07
N GLU A 1030 -58.52 18.64 -42.40
CA GLU A 1030 -57.84 19.50 -43.37
C GLU A 1030 -56.43 19.88 -42.88
N LYS A 1031 -56.27 20.22 -41.59
CA LYS A 1031 -54.95 20.47 -40.99
C LYS A 1031 -54.01 19.26 -41.05
N MET A 1032 -54.54 18.04 -40.94
CA MET A 1032 -53.75 16.81 -41.08
C MET A 1032 -53.21 16.65 -42.51
N VAL A 1033 -54.04 16.94 -43.53
CA VAL A 1033 -53.65 16.87 -44.94
C VAL A 1033 -52.62 17.95 -45.28
N ILE A 1034 -52.82 19.18 -44.81
CA ILE A 1034 -51.87 20.30 -44.98
C ILE A 1034 -50.54 20.02 -44.26
N GLY A 1035 -50.58 19.33 -43.11
CA GLY A 1035 -49.40 18.91 -42.36
C GLY A 1035 -48.59 17.77 -43.00
N GLY A 1036 -48.99 17.26 -44.17
CA GLY A 1036 -48.29 16.21 -44.90
C GLY A 1036 -48.51 14.79 -44.38
N CYS A 1037 -49.53 14.56 -43.55
CA CYS A 1037 -49.86 13.25 -42.99
C CYS A 1037 -50.91 12.53 -43.87
N CYS A 1038 -50.62 11.32 -44.35
CA CYS A 1038 -51.57 10.56 -45.16
C CYS A 1038 -52.71 9.98 -44.30
N PRO A 1039 -53.99 10.18 -44.67
CA PRO A 1039 -55.14 9.58 -43.98
C PRO A 1039 -55.06 8.05 -43.97
N ASN A 1040 -55.39 7.42 -42.83
CA ASN A 1040 -55.49 5.97 -42.73
C ASN A 1040 -56.97 5.54 -42.63
N PRO A 1041 -57.30 4.24 -42.81
CA PRO A 1041 -58.69 3.77 -42.71
C PRO A 1041 -59.39 4.15 -41.38
N GLY A 1042 -58.61 4.28 -40.30
CA GLY A 1042 -59.09 4.74 -39.00
C GLY A 1042 -59.50 6.21 -38.97
N THR A 1043 -58.91 7.07 -39.81
CA THR A 1043 -59.29 8.49 -39.97
C THR A 1043 -60.70 8.60 -40.54
N PHE A 1044 -61.01 7.83 -41.58
CA PHE A 1044 -62.34 7.82 -42.22
C PHE A 1044 -63.43 7.20 -41.33
N ALA A 1045 -63.09 6.22 -40.50
CA ALA A 1045 -64.02 5.60 -39.55
C ALA A 1045 -64.42 6.52 -38.38
N GLN A 1046 -63.67 7.59 -38.12
CA GLN A 1046 -63.88 8.50 -36.98
C GLN A 1046 -64.55 9.83 -37.38
N LEU A 1047 -64.59 10.15 -38.69
CA LEU A 1047 -65.33 11.29 -39.21
C LEU A 1047 -66.84 11.04 -39.12
N PRO A 1048 -67.65 12.01 -38.67
CA PRO A 1048 -69.10 11.85 -38.62
C PRO A 1048 -69.66 11.68 -40.04
N ASN A 1049 -70.54 10.69 -40.25
CA ASN A 1049 -71.20 10.48 -41.53
C ASN A 1049 -72.02 11.73 -41.89
N HIS A 1050 -71.77 12.29 -43.07
CA HIS A 1050 -72.61 13.32 -43.66
C HIS A 1050 -74.01 12.74 -43.89
N SER A 1051 -75.04 13.32 -43.27
CA SER A 1051 -76.42 13.21 -43.72
C SER A 1051 -76.63 14.07 -44.96
#